data_AF-A0A2B8AUF8-F1
#
_entry.id   AF-A0A2B8AUF8-F1
#
_cell.length_a   1.000
_cell.length_b   1.000
_cell.length_c   1.000
_cell.angle_alpha   90.00
_cell.angle_beta   90.00
_cell.angle_gamma   90.00
#
_symmetry.space_group_name_H-M   'P 1'
#
loop_
_entity.id
_entity.type
_entity.pdbx_description
1 polymer ?
#
loop_
_entity_poly.entity_id
_entity_poly.type
_entity_poly.pdbx_seq_one_letter_code
_entity_poly.pdbx_strand_id
1 'polypeptide(L)'
;MTTERNGEARVHAETGPGGGPAAGAQPRTLAEELRTRPDTELAWLLRARPDLLSPVPNDVTQLATRAGTRASVVRALERLDRFALQTAEALAIAPDPCPYDTLLALLTGDDEAPEVAEALPRAVGTLRGQAIVWGGADRLRLVRTAREILTPSASGASPTGLGPTVTEAAAGMSPGRLQDVLAGAGLPTTHDSVTAVEALTALFTDRERMAALLDEAPAEALATLGRLVWGPPYGTVPAQPAAPVRWLLARGLLLPTAPGTVVLPREVALHLRGGRAHRVIEPVAPPVRAAAGHSPAVVDATAAGQAFTALGTVEDLLREWETGGPSVLRAGGLSVRDLKRTAAALDTDERTAAFWLELAYAAGLLASDGEAEERFAATPAYDNWLRLPAAERWAALVTAWLPATRTPGVVGGQDAKGRAMAVLGPGLDRSPAPEIRHRTLALLAALPPGTAPDPATLLARLRWQRGAAAVPGAAGAASGTGTGEGAWGADRRHAAGAAAPVLPPGEELRTRLTEWTLAEAELLGVTGRGALSAHGRALLGLPPAGSTERTGSGGGAAAGRERAGSGGPAQAPNHGLPPEHGAPATGPASGHPEDTGSGAGSGTGSGTGFGAGSGTGFGAGSGTGTVPGRPESGTGTGHPEDTGTEHPASGSRTEPESGSPASAPGTGQPDSAVPGDPGSPDAGFPARSEDEIAAAAAQAATLLAPLLPEPLDHVLLQADLTAVAPGPLERPLAEALGVLADVESKGGATVYRFTPGSVRRALDAGRTAADLHAFLAEHSRTPVPQPLSYLVDDVARRHGHLRVGAASSYVRCDDDGLLAEIVADKRSAGLRLRRLAPTVLAAQADPATLLERLREMGYAPAAESAEGDVLITRADAHRTPPRTPPAPVPEGPPLPDATLLGAAVRAIRAGDRAATAGAAAQRGPAAGPTAPGEGRLPRTTAAETLATVQAAAMTGGTVWIGYVNADGAASQRVLAPVRVEGGFVTGYDHTADEVRTYPLHRITGVAELADDTV
;
A
#
# COMPACT_ATOMS: atom_id res chain seq x y z
N MET A 1 -8.16 66.57 -45.89
CA MET A 1 -9.36 67.39 -46.17
C MET A 1 -10.21 66.61 -47.16
N THR A 2 -11.45 66.30 -46.72
CA THR A 2 -12.68 66.19 -47.54
C THR A 2 -12.75 65.11 -48.64
N THR A 3 -13.74 64.22 -48.73
CA THR A 3 -14.98 64.02 -47.97
C THR A 3 -15.53 62.63 -48.31
N GLU A 4 -16.20 62.01 -47.35
CA GLU A 4 -17.14 60.89 -47.54
C GLU A 4 -18.29 61.25 -48.50
N ARG A 5 -18.85 60.27 -49.24
CA ARG A 5 -20.17 59.65 -48.97
C ARG A 5 -20.79 58.98 -50.22
N ASN A 6 -21.35 57.79 -49.95
CA ASN A 6 -22.56 57.16 -50.53
C ASN A 6 -22.61 56.62 -51.98
N GLY A 7 -23.19 55.41 -52.07
CA GLY A 7 -23.74 54.75 -53.26
C GLY A 7 -23.91 53.25 -52.99
N GLU A 8 -25.01 52.80 -52.36
CA GLU A 8 -26.18 52.15 -53.00
C GLU A 8 -25.89 50.68 -53.45
N ALA A 9 -26.35 49.64 -52.74
CA ALA A 9 -27.72 49.11 -52.59
C ALA A 9 -28.21 48.18 -53.74
N ARG A 10 -28.27 46.88 -53.38
CA ARG A 10 -29.24 45.80 -53.75
C ARG A 10 -29.17 45.13 -55.13
N VAL A 11 -29.10 43.78 -55.13
CA VAL A 11 -30.23 42.85 -55.46
C VAL A 11 -30.06 41.52 -54.67
N HIS A 12 -31.19 40.91 -54.28
CA HIS A 12 -31.45 39.85 -53.30
C HIS A 12 -31.35 38.39 -53.81
N ALA A 13 -31.13 37.43 -52.88
CA ALA A 13 -31.91 36.18 -52.77
C ALA A 13 -31.76 35.54 -51.35
N GLU A 14 -32.84 34.97 -50.83
CA GLU A 14 -33.15 34.65 -49.43
C GLU A 14 -32.60 33.30 -48.90
N THR A 15 -32.30 33.22 -47.59
CA THR A 15 -32.55 32.02 -46.75
C THR A 15 -32.67 32.43 -45.26
N GLY A 16 -33.64 31.84 -44.53
CA GLY A 16 -34.19 32.33 -43.26
C GLY A 16 -33.35 32.21 -41.97
N PRO A 17 -33.93 32.56 -40.81
CA PRO A 17 -33.21 32.80 -39.56
C PRO A 17 -32.94 31.49 -38.81
N GLY A 18 -31.78 30.88 -39.05
CA GLY A 18 -31.22 29.87 -38.16
C GLY A 18 -30.50 30.53 -37.00
N GLY A 19 -31.06 30.45 -35.80
CA GLY A 19 -30.40 30.87 -34.57
C GLY A 19 -29.10 30.08 -34.37
N GLY A 20 -27.96 30.76 -34.50
CA GLY A 20 -26.66 30.21 -34.12
C GLY A 20 -26.60 29.95 -32.60
N PRO A 21 -25.85 28.93 -32.15
CA PRO A 21 -25.74 28.60 -30.74
C PRO A 21 -25.13 29.79 -29.99
N ALA A 22 -25.82 30.24 -28.94
CA ALA A 22 -25.36 31.32 -28.07
C ALA A 22 -23.97 30.99 -27.50
N ALA A 23 -23.04 31.95 -27.62
CA ALA A 23 -21.74 31.90 -26.96
C ALA A 23 -21.90 31.53 -25.47
N GLY A 24 -21.23 30.46 -25.05
CA GLY A 24 -21.52 29.74 -23.81
C GLY A 24 -21.45 30.59 -22.54
N ALA A 25 -22.55 30.60 -21.78
CA ALA A 25 -22.57 31.15 -20.44
C ALA A 25 -21.64 30.33 -19.54
N GLN A 26 -20.69 31.00 -18.86
CA GLN A 26 -19.76 30.33 -17.93
C GLN A 26 -20.52 29.73 -16.73
N PRO A 27 -20.07 28.57 -16.20
CA PRO A 27 -20.76 27.89 -15.10
C PRO A 27 -20.76 28.74 -13.83
N ARG A 28 -21.93 28.90 -13.21
CA ARG A 28 -22.17 29.65 -11.97
C ARG A 28 -22.14 28.77 -10.72
N THR A 29 -22.15 27.45 -10.91
CA THR A 29 -22.08 26.46 -9.82
C THR A 29 -21.19 25.29 -10.22
N LEU A 30 -20.66 24.56 -9.22
CA LEU A 30 -19.93 23.31 -9.46
C LEU A 30 -20.78 22.29 -10.24
N ALA A 31 -22.08 22.20 -9.97
CA ALA A 31 -22.97 21.29 -10.69
C ALA A 31 -23.11 21.66 -12.18
N GLU A 32 -23.19 22.96 -12.52
CA GLU A 32 -23.20 23.40 -13.92
C GLU A 32 -21.89 23.03 -14.64
N GLU A 33 -20.74 23.17 -13.99
CA GLU A 33 -19.46 22.76 -14.58
C GLU A 33 -19.39 21.23 -14.77
N LEU A 34 -19.74 20.44 -13.75
CA LEU A 34 -19.71 18.99 -13.83
C LEU A 34 -20.62 18.44 -14.93
N ARG A 35 -21.75 19.10 -15.22
CA ARG A 35 -22.63 18.72 -16.33
C ARG A 35 -21.94 18.84 -17.69
N THR A 36 -21.07 19.84 -17.85
CA THR A 36 -20.35 20.08 -19.10
C THR A 36 -19.14 19.17 -19.33
N ARG A 37 -18.66 18.47 -18.29
CA ARG A 37 -17.53 17.54 -18.42
C ARG A 37 -17.90 16.32 -19.25
N PRO A 38 -16.97 15.70 -19.99
CA PRO A 38 -17.20 14.41 -20.65
C PRO A 38 -17.30 13.26 -19.62
N ASP A 39 -17.87 12.14 -20.05
CA ASP A 39 -18.07 10.96 -19.20
C ASP A 39 -16.75 10.35 -18.71
N THR A 40 -15.68 10.47 -19.50
CA THR A 40 -14.32 10.06 -19.11
C THR A 40 -13.79 10.86 -17.92
N GLU A 41 -14.06 12.17 -17.86
CA GLU A 41 -13.67 13.03 -16.74
C GLU A 41 -14.55 12.78 -15.51
N LEU A 42 -15.83 12.46 -15.67
CA LEU A 42 -16.68 12.04 -14.55
C LEU A 42 -16.24 10.69 -13.98
N ALA A 43 -15.90 9.73 -14.84
CA ALA A 43 -15.33 8.45 -14.42
C ALA A 43 -13.99 8.65 -13.69
N TRP A 44 -13.15 9.57 -14.17
CA TRP A 44 -11.91 9.95 -13.48
C TRP A 44 -12.19 10.54 -12.10
N LEU A 45 -13.16 11.46 -11.96
CA LEU A 45 -13.56 12.04 -10.67
C LEU A 45 -14.02 10.97 -9.69
N LEU A 46 -14.88 10.05 -10.12
CA LEU A 46 -15.40 8.96 -9.29
C LEU A 46 -14.29 7.96 -8.90
N ARG A 47 -13.30 7.75 -9.76
CA ARG A 47 -12.10 6.95 -9.45
C ARG A 47 -11.18 7.66 -8.45
N ALA A 48 -10.95 8.95 -8.63
CA ALA A 48 -10.12 9.75 -7.72
C ALA A 48 -10.78 9.95 -6.35
N ARG A 49 -12.12 9.99 -6.31
CA ARG A 49 -12.96 10.12 -5.11
C ARG A 49 -14.02 9.00 -5.03
N PRO A 50 -13.62 7.76 -4.69
CA PRO A 50 -14.53 6.61 -4.58
C PRO A 50 -15.63 6.79 -3.54
N ASP A 51 -15.41 7.65 -2.55
CA ASP A 51 -16.39 8.00 -1.52
C ASP A 51 -17.63 8.69 -2.09
N LEU A 52 -17.59 9.21 -3.32
CA LEU A 52 -18.76 9.79 -4.00
C LEU A 52 -19.77 8.73 -4.45
N LEU A 53 -19.36 7.46 -4.57
CA LEU A 53 -20.15 6.34 -5.11
C LEU A 53 -20.98 5.58 -4.08
N SER A 54 -20.91 5.92 -2.79
CA SER A 54 -21.62 5.17 -1.74
C SER A 54 -22.66 6.04 -1.03
N PRO A 55 -23.97 5.89 -1.33
CA PRO A 55 -24.55 5.13 -2.46
C PRO A 55 -24.27 5.82 -3.81
N VAL A 56 -24.61 5.25 -4.98
CA VAL A 56 -24.34 5.91 -6.28
C VAL A 56 -25.16 7.21 -6.39
N PRO A 57 -24.60 8.35 -6.85
CA PRO A 57 -25.38 9.56 -7.04
C PRO A 57 -26.41 9.39 -8.17
N ASN A 58 -27.62 9.90 -7.96
CA ASN A 58 -28.71 9.84 -8.93
C ASN A 58 -28.54 10.88 -10.04
N ASP A 59 -27.91 12.02 -9.78
CA ASP A 59 -27.69 13.09 -10.76
C ASP A 59 -26.41 13.90 -10.44
N VAL A 60 -26.05 14.81 -11.36
CA VAL A 60 -24.84 15.64 -11.24
C VAL A 60 -24.95 16.64 -10.09
N THR A 61 -26.15 17.06 -9.70
CA THR A 61 -26.37 17.97 -8.57
C THR A 61 -26.05 17.28 -7.25
N GLN A 62 -26.49 16.03 -7.09
CA GLN A 62 -26.16 15.21 -5.93
C GLN A 62 -24.66 14.89 -5.88
N LEU A 63 -24.04 14.59 -7.02
CA LEU A 63 -22.59 14.41 -7.14
C LEU A 63 -21.83 15.66 -6.66
N ALA A 64 -22.20 16.85 -7.16
CA ALA A 64 -21.60 18.12 -6.74
C ALA A 64 -21.77 18.39 -5.24
N THR A 65 -22.97 18.12 -4.70
CA THR A 65 -23.27 18.30 -3.28
C THR A 65 -22.39 17.40 -2.42
N ARG A 66 -22.24 16.12 -2.79
CA ARG A 66 -21.38 15.16 -2.08
C ARG A 66 -19.91 15.52 -2.18
N ALA A 67 -19.45 15.94 -3.35
CA ALA A 67 -18.09 16.42 -3.57
C ALA A 67 -17.75 17.65 -2.71
N GLY A 68 -18.75 18.45 -2.32
CA GLY A 68 -18.59 19.58 -1.40
C GLY A 68 -18.64 19.22 0.10
N THR A 69 -18.92 17.98 0.48
CA THR A 69 -19.03 17.60 1.90
C THR A 69 -17.66 17.61 2.59
N ARG A 70 -17.63 17.92 3.90
CA ARG A 70 -16.39 18.01 4.68
C ARG A 70 -15.57 16.71 4.64
N ALA A 71 -16.21 15.56 4.88
CA ALA A 71 -15.51 14.27 4.88
C ALA A 71 -14.87 13.95 3.53
N SER A 72 -15.58 14.24 2.44
CA SER A 72 -15.11 13.98 1.08
C SER A 72 -13.98 14.93 0.68
N VAL A 73 -14.08 16.22 1.05
CA VAL A 73 -13.04 17.22 0.80
C VAL A 73 -11.75 16.93 1.57
N VAL A 74 -11.85 16.55 2.85
CA VAL A 74 -10.66 16.19 3.66
C VAL A 74 -9.90 15.03 3.01
N ARG A 75 -10.59 13.95 2.61
CA ARG A 75 -9.98 12.81 1.93
C ARG A 75 -9.33 13.19 0.59
N ALA A 76 -9.95 14.12 -0.15
CA ALA A 76 -9.40 14.60 -1.41
C ALA A 76 -8.11 15.41 -1.18
N LEU A 77 -8.10 16.32 -0.19
CA LEU A 77 -6.91 17.09 0.18
C LEU A 77 -5.75 16.21 0.65
N GLU A 78 -6.00 15.15 1.43
CA GLU A 78 -4.99 14.18 1.90
C GLU A 78 -4.35 13.34 0.77
N ARG A 79 -4.96 13.35 -0.43
CA ARG A 79 -4.47 12.65 -1.63
C ARG A 79 -3.73 13.54 -2.61
N LEU A 80 -3.73 14.87 -2.39
CA LEU A 80 -3.01 15.80 -3.25
C LEU A 80 -1.49 15.65 -3.08
N ASP A 81 -0.76 15.86 -4.18
CA ASP A 81 0.68 16.13 -4.10
C ASP A 81 0.95 17.47 -3.40
N ARG A 82 2.19 17.67 -2.97
CA ARG A 82 2.60 18.83 -2.18
C ARG A 82 2.29 20.14 -2.90
N PHE A 83 2.55 20.23 -4.21
CA PHE A 83 2.32 21.46 -4.96
C PHE A 83 0.83 21.75 -5.18
N ALA A 84 0.02 20.72 -5.48
CA ALA A 84 -1.42 20.85 -5.60
C ALA A 84 -2.07 21.28 -4.26
N LEU A 85 -1.57 20.76 -3.14
CA LEU A 85 -1.98 21.22 -1.81
C LEU A 85 -1.57 22.68 -1.57
N GLN A 86 -0.32 23.06 -1.87
CA GLN A 86 0.14 24.45 -1.74
C GLN A 86 -0.66 25.41 -2.61
N THR A 87 -1.07 24.98 -3.79
CA THR A 87 -1.95 25.71 -4.71
C THR A 87 -3.34 25.89 -4.11
N ALA A 88 -3.93 24.86 -3.51
CA ALA A 88 -5.22 24.95 -2.83
C ALA A 88 -5.15 25.87 -1.59
N GLU A 89 -4.05 25.80 -0.83
CA GLU A 89 -3.77 26.67 0.33
C GLU A 89 -3.63 28.14 -0.11
N ALA A 90 -2.95 28.42 -1.22
CA ALA A 90 -2.84 29.75 -1.81
C ALA A 90 -4.20 30.26 -2.31
N LEU A 91 -5.01 29.41 -2.96
CA LEU A 91 -6.38 29.74 -3.36
C LEU A 91 -7.28 30.08 -2.16
N ALA A 92 -7.09 29.41 -1.02
CA ALA A 92 -7.88 29.62 0.19
C ALA A 92 -7.67 31.02 0.80
N ILE A 93 -6.50 31.62 0.62
CA ILE A 93 -6.18 32.97 1.10
C ILE A 93 -6.40 34.06 0.04
N ALA A 94 -6.56 33.67 -1.23
CA ALA A 94 -6.75 34.57 -2.37
C ALA A 94 -8.19 35.15 -2.42
N PRO A 95 -8.40 36.26 -3.16
CA PRO A 95 -9.74 36.76 -3.48
C PRO A 95 -10.64 35.69 -4.09
N ASP A 96 -11.96 35.79 -3.89
CA ASP A 96 -12.94 34.86 -4.46
C ASP A 96 -13.96 35.60 -5.33
N PRO A 97 -13.99 35.38 -6.66
CA PRO A 97 -13.16 34.46 -7.43
C PRO A 97 -11.70 34.92 -7.58
N CYS A 98 -10.78 33.98 -7.75
CA CYS A 98 -9.35 34.23 -7.90
C CYS A 98 -8.93 34.22 -9.39
N PRO A 99 -8.37 35.32 -9.93
CA PRO A 99 -7.72 35.30 -11.24
C PRO A 99 -6.46 34.43 -11.22
N TYR A 100 -6.17 33.76 -12.34
CA TYR A 100 -4.98 32.89 -12.46
C TYR A 100 -3.67 33.61 -12.12
N ASP A 101 -3.47 34.83 -12.62
CA ASP A 101 -2.25 35.61 -12.39
C ASP A 101 -2.08 36.00 -10.91
N THR A 102 -3.18 36.21 -10.19
CA THR A 102 -3.14 36.46 -8.74
C THR A 102 -2.70 35.21 -7.98
N LEU A 103 -3.18 34.03 -8.39
CA LEU A 103 -2.73 32.77 -7.81
C LEU A 103 -1.24 32.53 -8.09
N LEU A 104 -0.79 32.78 -9.33
CA LEU A 104 0.61 32.66 -9.70
C LEU A 104 1.48 33.59 -8.85
N ALA A 105 1.09 34.86 -8.73
CA ALA A 105 1.81 35.85 -7.90
C ALA A 105 1.87 35.44 -6.41
N LEU A 106 0.84 34.79 -5.86
CA LEU A 106 0.87 34.27 -4.49
C LEU A 106 1.85 33.11 -4.30
N LEU A 107 2.14 32.34 -5.35
CA LEU A 107 3.08 31.23 -5.32
C LEU A 107 4.52 31.67 -5.59
N THR A 108 4.73 32.58 -6.54
CA THR A 108 6.06 33.07 -6.93
C THR A 108 6.54 34.21 -6.05
N GLY A 109 5.63 35.08 -5.62
CA GLY A 109 5.96 36.39 -5.07
C GLY A 109 6.61 37.30 -6.11
N ASP A 110 7.54 38.13 -5.64
CA ASP A 110 8.32 39.06 -6.46
C ASP A 110 9.47 38.37 -7.24
N ASP A 111 9.71 37.08 -7.00
CA ASP A 111 10.76 36.29 -7.64
C ASP A 111 10.27 35.72 -8.99
N GLU A 112 11.13 35.70 -10.02
CA GLU A 112 10.87 34.94 -11.24
C GLU A 112 11.07 33.44 -10.97
N ALA A 113 9.98 32.66 -10.99
CA ALA A 113 10.01 31.22 -10.74
C ALA A 113 9.37 30.45 -11.91
N PRO A 114 10.11 30.20 -13.01
CA PRO A 114 9.56 29.56 -14.22
C PRO A 114 9.02 28.15 -13.94
N GLU A 115 9.67 27.39 -13.05
CA GLU A 115 9.22 26.06 -12.63
C GLU A 115 7.81 26.07 -12.02
N VAL A 116 7.44 27.14 -11.30
CA VAL A 116 6.10 27.31 -10.72
C VAL A 116 5.09 27.61 -11.83
N ALA A 117 5.43 28.48 -12.77
CA ALA A 117 4.57 28.82 -13.91
C ALA A 117 4.31 27.59 -14.81
N GLU A 118 5.31 26.75 -15.02
CA GLU A 118 5.19 25.49 -15.78
C GLU A 118 4.36 24.44 -15.03
N ALA A 119 4.51 24.33 -13.71
CA ALA A 119 3.81 23.33 -12.90
C ALA A 119 2.36 23.71 -12.54
N LEU A 120 2.03 25.00 -12.48
CA LEU A 120 0.72 25.49 -12.02
C LEU A 120 -0.48 24.97 -12.84
N PRO A 121 -0.44 24.90 -14.18
CA PRO A 121 -1.52 24.32 -14.98
C PRO A 121 -1.88 22.90 -14.56
N ARG A 122 -0.87 22.06 -14.29
CA ARG A 122 -1.05 20.68 -13.80
C ARG A 122 -1.73 20.68 -12.44
N ALA A 123 -1.26 21.50 -11.49
CA ALA A 123 -1.85 21.57 -10.14
C ALA A 123 -3.32 22.02 -10.19
N VAL A 124 -3.64 23.07 -10.96
CA VAL A 124 -5.02 23.53 -11.16
C VAL A 124 -5.86 22.45 -11.86
N GLY A 125 -5.29 21.75 -12.84
CA GLY A 125 -5.91 20.60 -13.51
C GLY A 125 -6.28 19.48 -12.53
N THR A 126 -5.37 19.10 -11.63
CA THR A 126 -5.63 18.10 -10.57
C THR A 126 -6.77 18.55 -9.64
N LEU A 127 -6.74 19.80 -9.17
CA LEU A 127 -7.77 20.35 -8.29
C LEU A 127 -9.14 20.41 -8.99
N ARG A 128 -9.18 20.75 -10.28
CA ARG A 128 -10.40 20.71 -11.10
C ARG A 128 -10.88 19.29 -11.30
N GLY A 129 -10.01 18.37 -11.71
CA GLY A 129 -10.32 16.96 -11.90
C GLY A 129 -11.00 16.36 -10.67
N GLN A 130 -10.52 16.68 -9.46
CA GLN A 130 -11.08 16.20 -8.19
C GLN A 130 -12.29 17.01 -7.67
N ALA A 131 -12.80 17.96 -8.45
CA ALA A 131 -13.91 18.85 -8.09
C ALA A 131 -13.65 19.67 -6.81
N ILE A 132 -12.39 20.01 -6.53
CA ILE A 132 -11.97 20.91 -5.45
C ILE A 132 -11.99 22.38 -5.92
N VAL A 133 -11.70 22.60 -7.21
CA VAL A 133 -11.74 23.92 -7.87
C VAL A 133 -12.68 23.87 -9.07
N TRP A 134 -13.37 24.97 -9.33
CA TRP A 134 -14.28 25.17 -10.46
C TRP A 134 -14.19 26.62 -10.98
N GLY A 135 -14.79 26.91 -12.13
CA GLY A 135 -14.79 28.23 -12.79
C GLY A 135 -13.83 28.34 -13.99
N GLY A 136 -13.77 29.50 -14.65
CA GLY A 136 -12.83 29.77 -15.74
C GLY A 136 -11.41 30.11 -15.24
N ALA A 137 -10.43 30.26 -16.14
CA ALA A 137 -9.07 30.66 -15.75
C ALA A 137 -9.04 32.02 -15.03
N ASP A 138 -9.87 32.97 -15.47
CA ASP A 138 -9.98 34.30 -14.86
C ASP A 138 -10.72 34.30 -13.51
N ARG A 139 -11.36 33.17 -13.15
CA ARG A 139 -12.28 33.09 -12.01
C ARG A 139 -12.23 31.73 -11.35
N LEU A 140 -11.06 31.33 -10.86
CA LEU A 140 -10.88 30.11 -10.08
C LEU A 140 -11.64 30.23 -8.76
N ARG A 141 -12.44 29.22 -8.44
CA ARG A 141 -13.22 29.13 -7.21
C ARG A 141 -12.91 27.85 -6.48
N LEU A 142 -12.37 27.99 -5.28
CA LEU A 142 -12.21 26.88 -4.36
C LEU A 142 -13.58 26.51 -3.78
N VAL A 143 -13.90 25.21 -3.67
CA VAL A 143 -15.14 24.80 -2.99
C VAL A 143 -15.17 25.33 -1.57
N ARG A 144 -16.32 25.85 -1.13
CA ARG A 144 -16.48 26.55 0.15
C ARG A 144 -15.90 25.76 1.32
N THR A 145 -16.19 24.47 1.40
CA THR A 145 -15.71 23.60 2.48
C THR A 145 -14.19 23.45 2.47
N ALA A 146 -13.53 23.41 1.30
CA ALA A 146 -12.07 23.38 1.23
C ALA A 146 -11.48 24.72 1.69
N ARG A 147 -12.09 25.85 1.30
CA ARG A 147 -11.70 27.17 1.81
C ARG A 147 -11.82 27.22 3.33
N GLU A 148 -12.94 26.77 3.90
CA GLU A 148 -13.15 26.72 5.36
C GLU A 148 -12.15 25.83 6.10
N ILE A 149 -11.66 24.75 5.48
CA ILE A 149 -10.64 23.86 6.07
C ILE A 149 -9.25 24.49 6.02
N LEU A 150 -8.90 25.18 4.93
CA LEU A 150 -7.54 25.67 4.65
C LEU A 150 -7.30 27.12 5.13
N THR A 151 -8.36 27.91 5.32
CA THR A 151 -8.28 29.29 5.79
C THR A 151 -7.98 29.32 7.29
N PRO A 152 -7.13 30.27 7.77
CA PRO A 152 -6.85 30.44 9.20
C PRO A 152 -8.13 30.60 10.03
N SER A 153 -8.13 30.06 11.25
CA SER A 153 -9.16 30.36 12.26
C SER A 153 -8.51 30.79 13.57
N ALA A 154 -9.24 31.50 14.42
CA ALA A 154 -8.75 31.90 15.75
C ALA A 154 -8.32 30.71 16.63
N SER A 155 -8.78 29.49 16.30
CA SER A 155 -8.51 28.25 17.05
C SER A 155 -7.47 27.34 16.38
N GLY A 156 -6.95 27.68 15.20
CA GLY A 156 -6.01 26.84 14.45
C GLY A 156 -5.16 27.64 13.46
N ALA A 157 -3.84 27.47 13.54
CA ALA A 157 -2.89 28.10 12.62
C ALA A 157 -3.17 27.68 11.17
N SER A 158 -3.14 28.62 10.22
CA SER A 158 -3.22 28.30 8.79
C SER A 158 -2.01 27.47 8.37
N PRO A 159 -2.16 26.53 7.42
CA PRO A 159 -1.02 25.85 6.79
C PRO A 159 0.01 26.80 6.16
N THR A 160 -0.41 28.00 5.74
CA THR A 160 0.47 29.06 5.21
C THR A 160 1.13 29.93 6.28
N GLY A 161 0.73 29.78 7.55
CA GLY A 161 1.11 30.65 8.66
C GLY A 161 0.59 32.09 8.54
N LEU A 162 -0.29 32.40 7.59
CA LEU A 162 -0.89 33.73 7.46
C LEU A 162 -2.02 33.94 8.47
N GLY A 163 -2.21 35.19 8.86
CA GLY A 163 -3.30 35.63 9.71
C GLY A 163 -4.63 35.89 8.97
N PRO A 164 -5.65 36.36 9.70
CA PRO A 164 -6.86 36.93 9.12
C PRO A 164 -6.54 38.16 8.26
N THR A 165 -7.44 38.51 7.34
CA THR A 165 -7.36 39.78 6.60
C THR A 165 -7.51 40.98 7.54
N VAL A 166 -7.13 42.18 7.09
CA VAL A 166 -7.39 43.42 7.84
C VAL A 166 -8.88 43.53 8.20
N THR A 167 -9.77 43.20 7.25
CA THR A 167 -11.22 43.21 7.47
C THR A 167 -11.66 42.28 8.59
N GLU A 168 -11.16 41.04 8.58
CA GLU A 168 -11.46 40.04 9.61
C GLU A 168 -10.87 40.44 10.97
N ALA A 169 -9.61 40.91 11.00
CA ALA A 169 -8.93 41.34 12.21
C ALA A 169 -9.54 42.62 12.82
N ALA A 170 -10.13 43.47 11.99
CA ALA A 170 -10.83 44.68 12.41
C ALA A 170 -12.27 44.45 12.86
N ALA A 171 -12.82 43.24 12.67
CA ALA A 171 -14.16 42.91 13.08
C ALA A 171 -14.31 43.09 14.60
N GLY A 172 -15.18 44.02 15.02
CA GLY A 172 -15.42 44.34 16.43
C GLY A 172 -14.57 45.46 17.01
N MET A 173 -13.67 46.09 16.24
CA MET A 173 -13.00 47.33 16.66
C MET A 173 -13.98 48.50 16.70
N SER A 174 -13.82 49.41 17.67
CA SER A 174 -14.64 50.62 17.73
C SER A 174 -14.25 51.60 16.60
N PRO A 175 -15.22 52.37 16.05
CA PRO A 175 -14.91 53.36 15.01
C PRO A 175 -13.83 54.37 15.43
N GLY A 176 -13.84 54.82 16.69
CA GLY A 176 -12.81 55.72 17.22
C GLY A 176 -11.41 55.09 17.20
N ARG A 177 -11.29 53.79 17.50
CA ARG A 177 -10.01 53.09 17.44
C ARG A 177 -9.49 52.98 16.00
N LEU A 178 -10.38 52.72 15.04
CA LEU A 178 -10.03 52.71 13.61
C LEU A 178 -9.56 54.09 13.14
N GLN A 179 -10.17 55.18 13.63
CA GLN A 179 -9.72 56.54 13.34
C GLN A 179 -8.31 56.82 13.87
N ASP A 180 -8.00 56.39 15.09
CA ASP A 180 -6.65 56.52 15.64
C ASP A 180 -5.62 55.80 14.77
N VAL A 181 -5.98 54.61 14.26
CA VAL A 181 -5.11 53.80 13.38
C VAL A 181 -4.93 54.46 12.02
N LEU A 182 -5.99 55.00 11.40
CA LEU A 182 -5.90 55.75 10.15
C LEU A 182 -5.00 56.97 10.30
N ALA A 183 -5.21 57.76 11.35
CA ALA A 183 -4.39 58.93 11.64
C ALA A 183 -2.92 58.56 11.87
N GLY A 184 -2.67 57.48 12.62
CA GLY A 184 -1.32 56.97 12.87
C GLY A 184 -0.61 56.43 11.62
N ALA A 185 -1.37 55.94 10.64
CA ALA A 185 -0.88 55.49 9.33
C ALA A 185 -0.82 56.62 8.28
N GLY A 186 -1.15 57.87 8.65
CA GLY A 186 -1.13 59.01 7.72
C GLY A 186 -2.27 59.02 6.70
N LEU A 187 -3.37 58.31 6.96
CA LEU A 187 -4.55 58.25 6.10
C LEU A 187 -5.64 59.23 6.56
N PRO A 188 -6.50 59.73 5.65
CA PRO A 188 -7.67 60.52 6.03
C PRO A 188 -8.60 59.75 6.97
N THR A 189 -9.03 60.38 8.06
CA THR A 189 -9.94 59.75 9.03
C THR A 189 -11.39 59.76 8.54
N THR A 190 -12.14 58.72 8.88
CA THR A 190 -13.57 58.60 8.55
C THR A 190 -14.34 57.98 9.73
N HIS A 191 -15.63 58.31 9.87
CA HIS A 191 -16.51 57.71 10.88
C HIS A 191 -17.13 56.38 10.42
N ASP A 192 -17.04 56.06 9.13
CA ASP A 192 -17.51 54.78 8.59
C ASP A 192 -16.42 53.71 8.70
N SER A 193 -16.71 52.63 9.43
CA SER A 193 -15.76 51.54 9.67
C SER A 193 -15.44 50.75 8.41
N VAL A 194 -16.38 50.64 7.46
CA VAL A 194 -16.13 49.92 6.19
C VAL A 194 -15.12 50.69 5.36
N THR A 195 -15.37 51.98 5.09
CA THR A 195 -14.43 52.86 4.38
C THR A 195 -13.07 52.93 5.08
N ALA A 196 -13.03 52.94 6.42
CA ALA A 196 -11.78 52.95 7.18
C ALA A 196 -10.94 51.68 6.94
N VAL A 197 -11.59 50.51 6.99
CA VAL A 197 -10.94 49.21 6.73
C VAL A 197 -10.49 49.12 5.27
N GLU A 198 -11.30 49.55 4.30
CA GLU A 198 -10.93 49.59 2.89
C GLU A 198 -9.69 50.46 2.64
N ALA A 199 -9.59 51.62 3.29
CA ALA A 199 -8.42 52.50 3.18
C ALA A 199 -7.15 51.84 3.74
N LEU A 200 -7.24 51.12 4.86
CA LEU A 200 -6.12 50.37 5.44
C LEU A 200 -5.71 49.19 4.55
N THR A 201 -6.68 48.41 4.06
CA THR A 201 -6.44 47.31 3.11
C THR A 201 -5.76 47.82 1.84
N ALA A 202 -6.22 48.94 1.29
CA ALA A 202 -5.61 49.58 0.12
C ALA A 202 -4.17 50.02 0.39
N LEU A 203 -3.89 50.62 1.56
CA LEU A 203 -2.53 51.00 1.96
C LEU A 203 -1.61 49.78 2.06
N PHE A 204 -2.04 48.70 2.71
CA PHE A 204 -1.18 47.52 2.93
C PHE A 204 -1.00 46.65 1.67
N THR A 205 -1.90 46.77 0.70
CA THR A 205 -1.79 46.06 -0.59
C THR A 205 -0.94 46.83 -1.60
N ASP A 206 -0.84 48.15 -1.47
CA ASP A 206 0.02 49.01 -2.30
C ASP A 206 1.50 48.85 -1.91
N ARG A 207 2.32 48.34 -2.83
CA ARG A 207 3.73 48.01 -2.56
C ARG A 207 4.57 49.24 -2.24
N GLU A 208 4.39 50.35 -2.94
CA GLU A 208 5.21 51.55 -2.76
C GLU A 208 4.83 52.26 -1.46
N ARG A 209 3.53 52.42 -1.21
CA ARG A 209 3.05 53.11 0.00
C ARG A 209 3.32 52.31 1.27
N MET A 210 3.22 50.98 1.20
CA MET A 210 3.55 50.11 2.32
C MET A 210 5.06 50.11 2.62
N ALA A 211 5.92 50.09 1.59
CA ALA A 211 7.36 50.20 1.77
C ALA A 211 7.73 51.53 2.44
N ALA A 212 7.17 52.65 1.98
CA ALA A 212 7.37 53.97 2.59
C ALA A 212 6.95 54.01 4.08
N LEU A 213 5.84 53.34 4.44
CA LEU A 213 5.42 53.21 5.85
C LEU A 213 6.40 52.37 6.69
N LEU A 214 6.95 51.29 6.11
CA LEU A 214 7.91 50.42 6.78
C LEU A 214 9.29 51.07 6.93
N ASP A 215 9.69 51.98 6.03
CA ASP A 215 10.94 52.75 6.14
C ASP A 215 10.96 53.69 7.36
N GLU A 216 9.78 54.10 7.86
CA GLU A 216 9.65 54.87 9.10
C GLU A 216 9.74 53.99 10.37
N ALA A 217 9.76 52.66 10.24
CA ALA A 217 9.65 51.74 11.35
C ALA A 217 10.95 51.64 12.18
N PRO A 218 10.88 51.71 13.52
CA PRO A 218 12.03 51.39 14.37
C PRO A 218 12.54 49.97 14.14
N ALA A 219 13.86 49.76 14.25
CA ALA A 219 14.47 48.45 14.02
C ALA A 219 13.89 47.34 14.91
N GLU A 220 13.53 47.63 16.17
CA GLU A 220 12.91 46.65 17.06
C GLU A 220 11.46 46.31 16.67
N ALA A 221 10.76 47.22 15.97
CA ALA A 221 9.42 46.98 15.44
C ALA A 221 9.50 46.00 14.26
N LEU A 222 10.44 46.21 13.34
CA LEU A 222 10.72 45.28 12.24
C LEU A 222 11.16 43.90 12.76
N ALA A 223 12.01 43.85 13.79
CA ALA A 223 12.40 42.59 14.44
C ALA A 223 11.21 41.86 15.09
N THR A 224 10.20 42.61 15.57
CA THR A 224 8.95 42.02 16.10
C THR A 224 8.10 41.42 14.99
N LEU A 225 7.92 42.15 13.88
CA LEU A 225 7.21 41.64 12.71
C LEU A 225 7.91 40.41 12.14
N GLY A 226 9.24 40.42 11.98
CA GLY A 226 10.01 39.31 11.41
C GLY A 226 9.82 37.96 12.11
N ARG A 227 9.49 37.96 13.41
CA ARG A 227 9.17 36.73 14.17
C ARG A 227 7.78 36.17 13.86
N LEU A 228 6.83 37.02 13.47
CA LEU A 228 5.45 36.66 13.14
C LEU A 228 5.27 36.38 11.64
N VAL A 229 6.17 36.87 10.77
CA VAL A 229 6.04 36.75 9.31
C VAL A 229 5.85 35.30 8.86
N TRP A 230 6.65 34.34 9.34
CA TRP A 230 6.51 32.91 9.00
C TRP A 230 6.15 32.03 10.20
N GLY A 231 6.04 32.63 11.39
CA GLY A 231 5.59 31.96 12.60
C GLY A 231 4.07 31.98 12.74
N PRO A 232 3.53 31.62 13.91
CA PRO A 232 2.14 31.90 14.22
C PRO A 232 1.85 33.39 14.04
N PRO A 233 0.76 33.78 13.34
CA PRO A 233 0.47 35.19 13.08
C PRO A 233 0.01 35.93 14.34
N TYR A 234 -0.20 35.21 15.45
CA TYR A 234 -0.66 35.74 16.73
C TYR A 234 0.50 35.91 17.72
N GLY A 235 0.45 36.98 18.51
CA GLY A 235 1.38 37.23 19.60
C GLY A 235 0.65 37.70 20.86
N THR A 236 1.25 37.46 22.02
CA THR A 236 0.76 37.99 23.30
C THR A 236 1.46 39.31 23.63
N VAL A 237 0.71 40.28 24.14
CA VAL A 237 1.19 41.63 24.46
C VAL A 237 0.73 42.01 25.87
N PRO A 238 1.63 42.51 26.74
CA PRO A 238 1.26 42.96 28.07
C PRO A 238 0.33 44.18 28.02
N ALA A 239 -0.40 44.43 29.11
CA ALA A 239 -1.35 45.55 29.21
C ALA A 239 -0.73 46.93 28.88
N GLN A 240 0.57 47.09 29.11
CA GLN A 240 1.36 48.23 28.66
C GLN A 240 2.39 47.75 27.63
N PRO A 241 2.07 47.79 26.32
CA PRO A 241 2.99 47.32 25.28
C PRO A 241 4.25 48.18 25.24
N ALA A 242 5.41 47.59 24.94
CA ALA A 242 6.65 48.33 24.72
C ALA A 242 6.55 49.30 23.52
N ALA A 243 7.41 50.32 23.46
CA ALA A 243 7.36 51.36 22.43
C ALA A 243 7.31 50.82 20.98
N PRO A 244 8.09 49.78 20.58
CA PRO A 244 8.01 49.21 19.24
C PRO A 244 6.65 48.58 18.92
N VAL A 245 6.04 47.87 19.87
CA VAL A 245 4.72 47.23 19.69
C VAL A 245 3.61 48.28 19.66
N ARG A 246 3.70 49.35 20.46
CA ARG A 246 2.76 50.49 20.38
C ARG A 246 2.81 51.17 19.02
N TRP A 247 4.01 51.33 18.45
CA TRP A 247 4.18 51.92 17.11
C TRP A 247 3.47 51.08 16.03
N LEU A 248 3.63 49.76 16.07
CA LEU A 248 2.94 48.83 15.15
C LEU A 248 1.42 48.88 15.29
N LEU A 249 0.91 48.90 16.54
CA LEU A 249 -0.52 48.98 16.84
C LEU A 249 -1.14 50.32 16.40
N ALA A 250 -0.39 51.42 16.49
CA ALA A 250 -0.87 52.75 16.09
C ALA A 250 -1.01 52.90 14.58
N ARG A 251 -0.34 52.06 13.79
CA ARG A 251 -0.34 52.07 12.31
C ARG A 251 -1.10 50.90 11.69
N GLY A 252 -1.71 50.04 12.51
CA GLY A 252 -2.47 48.88 12.04
C GLY A 252 -1.61 47.74 11.49
N LEU A 253 -0.28 47.81 11.64
CA LEU A 253 0.66 46.74 11.25
C LEU A 253 0.55 45.52 12.16
N LEU A 254 0.03 45.72 13.38
CA LEU A 254 -0.54 44.69 14.24
C LEU A 254 -1.93 45.13 14.66
N LEU A 255 -2.88 44.20 14.75
CA LEU A 255 -4.25 44.47 15.17
C LEU A 255 -4.60 43.67 16.44
N PRO A 256 -5.30 44.27 17.41
CA PRO A 256 -5.75 43.55 18.60
C PRO A 256 -6.93 42.63 18.24
N THR A 257 -6.88 41.37 18.68
CA THR A 257 -7.98 40.38 18.46
C THR A 257 -8.70 39.99 19.73
N ALA A 258 -8.00 40.01 20.87
CA ALA A 258 -8.54 39.76 22.21
C ALA A 258 -7.71 40.53 23.24
N PRO A 259 -8.17 40.68 24.50
CA PRO A 259 -7.38 41.31 25.54
C PRO A 259 -6.00 40.63 25.69
N GLY A 260 -4.93 41.38 25.46
CA GLY A 260 -3.56 40.88 25.54
C GLY A 260 -3.08 40.05 24.33
N THR A 261 -3.86 39.99 23.25
CA THR A 261 -3.49 39.25 22.02
C THR A 261 -3.56 40.16 20.81
N VAL A 262 -2.52 40.08 19.98
CA VAL A 262 -2.43 40.79 18.69
C VAL A 262 -2.25 39.80 17.57
N VAL A 263 -2.59 40.22 16.36
CA VAL A 263 -2.40 39.46 15.13
C VAL A 263 -1.70 40.31 14.08
N LEU A 264 -0.87 39.67 13.28
CA LEU A 264 -0.31 40.21 12.05
C LEU A 264 -1.34 40.03 10.92
N PRO A 265 -1.92 41.13 10.37
CA PRO A 265 -2.88 41.03 9.28
C PRO A 265 -2.25 40.43 8.02
N ARG A 266 -3.05 39.68 7.24
CA ARG A 266 -2.59 38.95 6.06
C ARG A 266 -1.88 39.83 5.03
N GLU A 267 -2.42 40.99 4.74
CA GLU A 267 -1.92 41.95 3.75
C GLU A 267 -0.52 42.42 4.13
N VAL A 268 -0.32 42.76 5.42
CA VAL A 268 0.98 43.13 5.97
C VAL A 268 1.96 41.96 5.89
N ALA A 269 1.52 40.75 6.26
CA ALA A 269 2.35 39.56 6.18
C ALA A 269 2.77 39.24 4.74
N LEU A 270 1.85 39.30 3.77
CA LEU A 270 2.12 39.06 2.35
C LEU A 270 3.13 40.08 1.81
N HIS A 271 2.98 41.37 2.15
CA HIS A 271 3.97 42.38 1.77
C HIS A 271 5.37 42.02 2.30
N LEU A 272 5.48 41.69 3.59
CA LEU A 272 6.76 41.31 4.22
C LEU A 272 7.35 39.98 3.68
N ARG A 273 6.52 39.14 3.05
CA ARG A 273 6.94 37.89 2.40
C ARG A 273 7.30 38.07 0.91
N GLY A 274 7.21 39.30 0.39
CA GLY A 274 7.39 39.57 -1.04
C GLY A 274 6.26 38.98 -1.89
N GLY A 275 5.02 38.99 -1.38
CA GLY A 275 3.84 38.45 -2.05
C GLY A 275 3.59 36.94 -1.86
N ARG A 276 4.53 36.21 -1.26
CA ARG A 276 4.46 34.74 -1.18
C ARG A 276 3.52 34.22 -0.08
N ALA A 277 2.68 33.25 -0.44
CA ALA A 277 1.86 32.47 0.48
C ALA A 277 2.71 31.49 1.32
N HIS A 278 3.70 30.85 0.71
CA HIS A 278 4.53 29.80 1.33
C HIS A 278 6.00 30.17 1.38
N ARG A 279 6.69 29.70 2.42
CA ARG A 279 8.13 29.97 2.60
C ARG A 279 8.99 29.20 1.60
N VAL A 280 8.58 27.97 1.33
CA VAL A 280 9.22 27.05 0.39
C VAL A 280 8.10 26.49 -0.46
N ILE A 281 8.22 26.65 -1.78
CA ILE A 281 7.32 26.07 -2.78
C ILE A 281 8.04 24.89 -3.41
N GLU A 282 7.33 23.78 -3.61
CA GLU A 282 7.88 22.55 -4.18
C GLU A 282 7.14 22.19 -5.47
N PRO A 283 7.35 22.92 -6.58
CA PRO A 283 6.51 22.84 -7.77
C PRO A 283 6.66 21.51 -8.52
N VAL A 284 7.87 20.98 -8.49
CA VAL A 284 8.27 19.77 -9.20
C VAL A 284 8.60 18.68 -8.18
N ALA A 285 8.24 17.46 -8.54
CA ALA A 285 8.62 16.27 -7.81
C ALA A 285 10.15 16.17 -7.65
N PRO A 286 10.67 15.94 -6.44
CA PRO A 286 12.10 15.73 -6.26
C PRO A 286 12.51 14.44 -6.99
N PRO A 287 13.58 14.45 -7.79
CA PRO A 287 13.99 13.27 -8.56
C PRO A 287 14.47 12.17 -7.61
N VAL A 288 14.07 10.92 -7.90
CA VAL A 288 14.66 9.75 -7.24
C VAL A 288 16.02 9.48 -7.88
N ARG A 289 17.09 9.62 -7.11
CA ARG A 289 18.46 9.44 -7.61
C ARG A 289 18.89 7.98 -7.47
N ALA A 290 19.74 7.53 -8.38
CA ALA A 290 20.42 6.25 -8.27
C ALA A 290 21.49 6.33 -7.17
N ALA A 291 21.47 5.39 -6.23
CA ALA A 291 22.58 5.17 -5.30
C ALA A 291 23.62 4.21 -5.88
N ALA A 292 23.17 3.18 -6.60
CA ALA A 292 24.02 2.19 -7.24
C ALA A 292 23.35 1.62 -8.50
N GLY A 293 24.17 1.13 -9.44
CA GLY A 293 23.72 0.44 -10.65
C GLY A 293 24.33 -0.95 -10.75
N HIS A 294 23.52 -1.92 -11.12
CA HIS A 294 23.89 -3.32 -11.30
C HIS A 294 23.37 -3.82 -12.65
N SER A 295 23.98 -4.87 -13.20
CA SER A 295 23.38 -5.54 -14.38
C SER A 295 22.05 -6.20 -13.99
N PRO A 296 20.99 -6.09 -14.80
CA PRO A 296 19.70 -6.71 -14.51
C PRO A 296 19.79 -8.20 -14.17
N ALA A 297 20.62 -8.98 -14.88
CA ALA A 297 20.81 -10.40 -14.62
C ALA A 297 21.34 -10.72 -13.20
N VAL A 298 22.22 -9.86 -12.64
CA VAL A 298 22.74 -10.03 -11.28
C VAL A 298 21.70 -9.67 -10.23
N VAL A 299 20.86 -8.67 -10.51
CA VAL A 299 19.72 -8.31 -9.67
C VAL A 299 18.72 -9.45 -9.63
N ASP A 300 18.35 -9.97 -10.80
CA ASP A 300 17.41 -11.09 -10.94
C ASP A 300 17.92 -12.35 -10.24
N ALA A 301 19.20 -12.71 -10.42
CA ALA A 301 19.80 -13.86 -9.73
C ALA A 301 19.88 -13.68 -8.20
N THR A 302 20.21 -12.47 -7.72
CA THR A 302 20.23 -12.18 -6.28
C THR A 302 18.83 -12.25 -5.68
N ALA A 303 17.84 -11.66 -6.37
CA ALA A 303 16.44 -11.68 -5.99
C ALA A 303 15.87 -13.11 -5.99
N ALA A 304 16.22 -13.94 -6.99
CA ALA A 304 15.83 -15.34 -7.03
C ALA A 304 16.41 -16.16 -5.86
N GLY A 305 17.67 -15.88 -5.49
CA GLY A 305 18.28 -16.47 -4.29
C GLY A 305 17.51 -16.14 -3.01
N GLN A 306 17.12 -14.86 -2.83
CA GLN A 306 16.29 -14.45 -1.69
C GLN A 306 14.89 -15.09 -1.72
N ALA A 307 14.25 -15.15 -2.89
CA ALA A 307 12.98 -15.84 -3.06
C ALA A 307 13.07 -17.32 -2.67
N PHE A 308 14.16 -18.00 -3.03
CA PHE A 308 14.40 -19.39 -2.63
C PHE A 308 14.60 -19.53 -1.11
N THR A 309 15.39 -18.64 -0.49
CA THR A 309 15.56 -18.60 0.97
C THR A 309 14.23 -18.37 1.68
N ALA A 310 13.39 -17.45 1.20
CA ALA A 310 12.08 -17.15 1.75
C ALA A 310 11.17 -18.39 1.81
N LEU A 311 11.15 -19.20 0.74
CA LEU A 311 10.40 -20.46 0.69
C LEU A 311 10.87 -21.44 1.78
N GLY A 312 12.19 -21.61 1.91
CA GLY A 312 12.78 -22.46 2.93
C GLY A 312 12.46 -22.00 4.36
N THR A 313 12.51 -20.69 4.61
CA THR A 313 12.19 -20.12 5.94
C THR A 313 10.72 -20.35 6.33
N VAL A 314 9.77 -20.17 5.40
CA VAL A 314 8.34 -20.44 5.68
C VAL A 314 8.09 -21.94 5.88
N GLU A 315 8.75 -22.80 5.11
CA GLU A 315 8.66 -24.25 5.27
C GLU A 315 9.22 -24.72 6.61
N ASP A 316 10.41 -24.26 7.01
CA ASP A 316 11.01 -24.59 8.31
C ASP A 316 10.15 -24.06 9.48
N LEU A 317 9.57 -22.86 9.36
CA LEU A 317 8.65 -22.29 10.35
C LEU A 317 7.42 -23.17 10.57
N LEU A 318 6.75 -23.57 9.49
CA LEU A 318 5.51 -24.32 9.58
C LEU A 318 5.77 -25.77 10.00
N ARG A 319 6.88 -26.37 9.54
CA ARG A 319 7.35 -27.69 9.97
C ARG A 319 7.59 -27.75 11.48
N GLU A 320 8.23 -26.73 12.06
CA GLU A 320 8.46 -26.65 13.52
C GLU A 320 7.15 -26.66 14.32
N TRP A 321 6.04 -26.19 13.75
CA TRP A 321 4.75 -26.09 14.44
C TRP A 321 3.75 -27.21 14.07
N GLU A 322 4.17 -28.21 13.26
CA GLU A 322 3.32 -29.32 12.83
C GLU A 322 2.87 -30.24 13.97
N THR A 323 3.64 -30.34 15.06
CA THR A 323 3.34 -31.23 16.21
C THR A 323 2.68 -30.50 17.38
N GLY A 324 2.17 -29.28 17.15
CA GLY A 324 1.56 -28.42 18.16
C GLY A 324 2.42 -27.18 18.42
N GLY A 325 2.00 -26.04 17.86
CA GLY A 325 2.68 -24.77 18.02
C GLY A 325 2.34 -24.04 19.34
N PRO A 326 2.79 -22.80 19.47
CA PRO A 326 2.66 -22.01 20.70
C PRO A 326 1.21 -21.61 20.99
N SER A 327 0.91 -21.39 22.27
CA SER A 327 -0.43 -20.96 22.71
C SER A 327 -0.72 -19.50 22.36
N VAL A 328 -1.99 -19.23 22.10
CA VAL A 328 -2.50 -17.87 21.86
C VAL A 328 -2.66 -17.15 23.20
N LEU A 329 -2.16 -15.92 23.28
CA LEU A 329 -2.35 -15.08 24.47
C LEU A 329 -3.82 -14.72 24.66
N ARG A 330 -4.23 -14.47 25.91
CA ARG A 330 -5.58 -13.95 26.23
C ARG A 330 -5.92 -12.64 25.51
N ALA A 331 -4.92 -11.82 25.23
CA ALA A 331 -5.06 -10.56 24.48
C ALA A 331 -5.03 -10.77 22.94
N GLY A 332 -4.89 -12.01 22.48
CA GLY A 332 -4.57 -12.38 21.11
C GLY A 332 -3.07 -12.33 20.82
N GLY A 333 -2.64 -13.12 19.81
CA GLY A 333 -1.26 -13.14 19.35
C GLY A 333 -0.31 -14.02 20.17
N LEU A 334 0.97 -13.90 19.87
CA LEU A 334 2.06 -14.74 20.40
C LEU A 334 2.79 -14.06 21.56
N SER A 335 3.30 -14.85 22.52
CA SER A 335 4.15 -14.32 23.58
C SER A 335 5.54 -13.89 23.06
N VAL A 336 6.16 -12.90 23.72
CA VAL A 336 7.54 -12.47 23.40
C VAL A 336 8.54 -13.62 23.54
N ARG A 337 8.30 -14.54 24.49
CA ARG A 337 9.15 -15.72 24.69
C ARG A 337 9.06 -16.68 23.50
N ASP A 338 7.86 -16.95 23.02
CA ASP A 338 7.65 -17.84 21.88
C ASP A 338 8.18 -17.20 20.60
N LEU A 339 8.01 -15.89 20.40
CA LEU A 339 8.63 -15.16 19.29
C LEU A 339 10.15 -15.30 19.29
N LYS A 340 10.81 -15.12 20.45
CA LYS A 340 12.26 -15.33 20.61
C LYS A 340 12.68 -16.77 20.29
N ARG A 341 11.89 -17.75 20.72
CA ARG A 341 12.16 -19.17 20.42
C ARG A 341 12.06 -19.44 18.91
N THR A 342 11.01 -18.93 18.26
CA THR A 342 10.85 -19.04 16.81
C THR A 342 11.98 -18.35 16.06
N ALA A 343 12.38 -17.15 16.49
CA ALA A 343 13.51 -16.42 15.89
C ALA A 343 14.81 -17.23 15.98
N ALA A 344 15.09 -17.82 17.15
CA ALA A 344 16.25 -18.69 17.33
C ALA A 344 16.17 -19.98 16.48
N ALA A 345 15.00 -20.58 16.33
CA ALA A 345 14.80 -21.79 15.51
C ALA A 345 14.99 -21.50 14.01
N LEU A 346 14.63 -20.30 13.56
CA LEU A 346 14.80 -19.84 12.18
C LEU A 346 16.17 -19.18 11.90
N ASP A 347 17.06 -19.12 12.89
CA ASP A 347 18.36 -18.42 12.82
C ASP A 347 18.24 -16.96 12.34
N THR A 348 17.29 -16.22 12.91
CA THR A 348 16.99 -14.83 12.53
C THR A 348 16.66 -13.96 13.73
N ASP A 349 16.55 -12.64 13.54
CA ASP A 349 16.07 -11.72 14.58
C ASP A 349 14.54 -11.75 14.78
N GLU A 350 14.07 -11.21 15.91
CA GLU A 350 12.65 -11.18 16.29
C GLU A 350 11.78 -10.43 15.27
N ARG A 351 12.31 -9.38 14.61
CA ARG A 351 11.56 -8.56 13.65
C ARG A 351 11.30 -9.35 12.37
N THR A 352 12.31 -10.06 11.89
CA THR A 352 12.26 -10.90 10.70
C THR A 352 11.42 -12.15 10.95
N ALA A 353 11.53 -12.78 12.13
CA ALA A 353 10.62 -13.85 12.53
C ALA A 353 9.16 -13.37 12.59
N ALA A 354 8.90 -12.17 13.12
CA ALA A 354 7.57 -11.59 13.13
C ALA A 354 7.03 -11.34 11.71
N PHE A 355 7.88 -10.91 10.77
CA PHE A 355 7.51 -10.78 9.36
C PHE A 355 7.07 -12.12 8.76
N TRP A 356 7.86 -13.18 8.93
CA TRP A 356 7.51 -14.51 8.38
C TRP A 356 6.23 -15.09 8.99
N LEU A 357 6.02 -14.91 10.31
CA LEU A 357 4.79 -15.33 10.99
C LEU A 357 3.56 -14.61 10.43
N GLU A 358 3.62 -13.29 10.30
CA GLU A 358 2.52 -12.48 9.76
C GLU A 358 2.27 -12.78 8.29
N LEU A 359 3.31 -13.04 7.50
CA LEU A 359 3.18 -13.42 6.10
C LEU A 359 2.53 -14.79 5.94
N ALA A 360 2.97 -15.79 6.71
CA ALA A 360 2.35 -17.12 6.69
C ALA A 360 0.89 -17.07 7.12
N TYR A 361 0.57 -16.21 8.10
CA TYR A 361 -0.81 -15.95 8.52
C TYR A 361 -1.62 -15.24 7.44
N ALA A 362 -1.06 -14.21 6.78
CA ALA A 362 -1.71 -13.49 5.68
C ALA A 362 -1.92 -14.36 4.45
N ALA A 363 -1.02 -15.32 4.18
CA ALA A 363 -1.17 -16.31 3.11
C ALA A 363 -2.14 -17.46 3.48
N GLY A 364 -2.67 -17.48 4.71
CA GLY A 364 -3.57 -18.52 5.20
C GLY A 364 -2.90 -19.86 5.49
N LEU A 365 -1.56 -19.92 5.55
CA LEU A 365 -0.79 -21.12 5.86
C LEU A 365 -0.72 -21.41 7.36
N LEU A 366 -0.96 -20.38 8.18
CA LEU A 366 -0.91 -20.40 9.64
C LEU A 366 -2.22 -19.85 10.24
N ALA A 367 -2.77 -20.51 11.27
CA ALA A 367 -3.95 -20.03 11.99
C ALA A 367 -3.93 -20.46 13.47
N SER A 368 -4.86 -19.91 14.27
CA SER A 368 -5.23 -20.49 15.57
C SER A 368 -6.21 -21.64 15.34
N ASP A 369 -6.12 -22.71 16.14
CA ASP A 369 -7.01 -23.88 16.07
C ASP A 369 -8.43 -23.62 16.60
N GLY A 370 -8.63 -22.58 17.42
CA GLY A 370 -9.94 -22.21 17.98
C GLY A 370 -10.43 -23.13 19.10
N GLU A 371 -9.55 -23.97 19.65
CA GLU A 371 -9.83 -24.86 20.78
C GLU A 371 -9.85 -24.10 22.12
N ALA A 372 -10.30 -24.75 23.21
CA ALA A 372 -10.38 -24.11 24.53
C ALA A 372 -9.03 -23.57 25.05
N GLU A 373 -7.93 -24.25 24.69
CA GLU A 373 -6.56 -23.77 24.83
C GLU A 373 -6.00 -23.45 23.45
N GLU A 374 -6.44 -22.35 22.84
CA GLU A 374 -6.05 -21.98 21.47
C GLU A 374 -4.53 -22.04 21.24
N ARG A 375 -4.12 -22.69 20.14
CA ARG A 375 -2.72 -22.77 19.69
C ARG A 375 -2.60 -22.39 18.23
N PHE A 376 -1.47 -21.78 17.88
CA PHE A 376 -1.12 -21.57 16.49
C PHE A 376 -0.57 -22.85 15.87
N ALA A 377 -1.08 -23.21 14.69
CA ALA A 377 -0.62 -24.38 13.93
C ALA A 377 -0.81 -24.19 12.42
N ALA A 378 -0.17 -25.04 11.63
CA ALA A 378 -0.32 -25.05 10.18
C ALA A 378 -1.75 -25.39 9.76
N THR A 379 -2.25 -24.71 8.73
CA THR A 379 -3.56 -24.99 8.14
C THR A 379 -3.46 -26.08 7.05
N PRO A 380 -4.57 -26.68 6.60
CA PRO A 380 -4.56 -27.56 5.43
C PRO A 380 -4.11 -26.87 4.13
N ALA A 381 -4.11 -25.54 4.07
CA ALA A 381 -3.61 -24.79 2.91
C ALA A 381 -2.08 -24.92 2.77
N TYR A 382 -1.36 -25.14 3.87
CA TYR A 382 0.08 -25.43 3.85
C TYR A 382 0.40 -26.71 3.08
N ASP A 383 -0.38 -27.78 3.27
CA ASP A 383 -0.18 -29.04 2.55
C ASP A 383 -0.42 -28.87 1.04
N ASN A 384 -1.39 -28.01 0.66
CA ASN A 384 -1.62 -27.62 -0.74
C ASN A 384 -0.47 -26.78 -1.30
N TRP A 385 -0.02 -25.78 -0.54
CA TRP A 385 1.07 -24.89 -0.94
C TRP A 385 2.36 -25.68 -1.21
N LEU A 386 2.70 -26.64 -0.36
CA LEU A 386 3.87 -27.50 -0.56
C LEU A 386 3.80 -28.42 -1.80
N ARG A 387 2.65 -28.55 -2.47
CA ARG A 387 2.51 -29.30 -3.73
C ARG A 387 2.74 -28.42 -4.98
N LEU A 388 2.78 -27.11 -4.82
CA LEU A 388 3.01 -26.18 -5.92
C LEU A 388 4.50 -26.12 -6.30
N PRO A 389 4.82 -25.84 -7.57
CA PRO A 389 6.18 -25.48 -7.98
C PRO A 389 6.73 -24.30 -7.17
N ALA A 390 8.06 -24.23 -7.01
CA ALA A 390 8.70 -23.21 -6.16
C ALA A 390 8.32 -21.77 -6.55
N ALA A 391 8.27 -21.46 -7.84
CA ALA A 391 7.89 -20.12 -8.31
C ALA A 391 6.41 -19.78 -8.01
N GLU A 392 5.50 -20.77 -8.05
CA GLU A 392 4.09 -20.58 -7.69
C GLU A 392 3.91 -20.46 -6.17
N ARG A 393 4.68 -21.23 -5.39
CA ARG A 393 4.75 -21.06 -3.92
C ARG A 393 5.16 -19.64 -3.55
N TRP A 394 6.17 -19.10 -4.25
CA TRP A 394 6.64 -17.74 -4.04
C TRP A 394 5.57 -16.71 -4.43
N ALA A 395 4.92 -16.91 -5.59
CA ALA A 395 3.87 -16.01 -6.04
C ALA A 395 2.71 -15.95 -5.04
N ALA A 396 2.31 -17.07 -4.43
CA ALA A 396 1.29 -17.10 -3.38
C ALA A 396 1.66 -16.29 -2.13
N LEU A 397 2.94 -16.26 -1.74
CA LEU A 397 3.40 -15.43 -0.62
C LEU A 397 3.37 -13.95 -0.98
N VAL A 398 3.88 -13.58 -2.16
CA VAL A 398 3.98 -12.16 -2.55
C VAL A 398 2.60 -11.55 -2.87
N THR A 399 1.66 -12.33 -3.40
CA THR A 399 0.26 -11.88 -3.59
C THR A 399 -0.48 -11.72 -2.27
N ALA A 400 -0.10 -12.42 -1.21
CA ALA A 400 -0.60 -12.15 0.15
C ALA A 400 0.05 -10.89 0.76
N TRP A 401 1.34 -10.67 0.51
CA TRP A 401 2.08 -9.52 1.04
C TRP A 401 1.64 -8.18 0.44
N LEU A 402 1.48 -8.09 -0.89
CA LEU A 402 1.18 -6.85 -1.59
C LEU A 402 -0.05 -6.10 -1.03
N PRO A 403 -1.23 -6.74 -0.86
CA PRO A 403 -2.42 -6.10 -0.30
C PRO A 403 -2.46 -6.13 1.24
N ALA A 404 -1.50 -6.74 1.93
CA ALA A 404 -1.53 -6.87 3.38
C ALA A 404 -1.48 -5.50 4.07
N THR A 405 -2.47 -5.27 4.95
CA THR A 405 -2.54 -4.10 5.83
C THR A 405 -1.79 -4.32 7.15
N ARG A 406 -1.68 -5.58 7.59
CA ARG A 406 -0.92 -5.94 8.79
C ARG A 406 0.56 -5.65 8.57
N THR A 407 1.14 -4.84 9.45
CA THR A 407 2.52 -4.35 9.31
C THR A 407 3.41 -4.95 10.41
N PRO A 408 4.26 -5.96 10.12
CA PRO A 408 5.04 -6.65 11.14
C PRO A 408 6.06 -5.75 11.85
N GLY A 409 6.54 -4.70 11.17
CA GLY A 409 7.50 -3.74 11.72
C GLY A 409 7.02 -2.95 12.95
N VAL A 410 5.71 -2.95 13.26
CA VAL A 410 5.17 -2.30 14.47
C VAL A 410 5.15 -3.22 15.70
N VAL A 411 5.44 -4.51 15.53
CA VAL A 411 5.51 -5.49 16.64
C VAL A 411 6.55 -5.04 17.66
N GLY A 412 6.21 -5.16 18.94
CA GLY A 412 7.02 -4.63 20.05
C GLY A 412 6.82 -3.14 20.32
N GLY A 413 6.13 -2.41 19.45
CA GLY A 413 5.64 -1.05 19.70
C GLY A 413 4.43 -1.01 20.64
N GLN A 414 3.92 0.19 20.89
CA GLN A 414 2.73 0.42 21.73
C GLN A 414 1.53 0.87 20.90
N ASP A 415 0.34 0.37 21.26
CA ASP A 415 -0.94 0.82 20.70
C ASP A 415 -1.36 2.19 21.27
N ALA A 416 -2.47 2.74 20.77
CA ALA A 416 -3.03 4.02 21.26
C ALA A 416 -3.41 4.01 22.75
N LYS A 417 -3.47 2.84 23.39
CA LYS A 417 -3.75 2.65 24.82
C LYS A 417 -2.48 2.30 25.61
N GLY A 418 -1.29 2.40 25.00
CA GLY A 418 0.00 2.11 25.61
C GLY A 418 0.33 0.62 25.79
N ARG A 419 -0.46 -0.29 25.21
CA ARG A 419 -0.23 -1.74 25.31
C ARG A 419 0.74 -2.21 24.23
N ALA A 420 1.62 -3.14 24.59
CA ALA A 420 2.54 -3.74 23.63
C ALA A 420 1.79 -4.51 22.53
N MET A 421 2.22 -4.32 21.29
CA MET A 421 1.64 -4.98 20.12
C MET A 421 2.34 -6.32 19.88
N ALA A 422 1.59 -7.42 20.01
CA ALA A 422 2.08 -8.77 19.79
C ALA A 422 1.96 -9.19 18.32
N VAL A 423 2.90 -10.03 17.85
CA VAL A 423 2.77 -10.72 16.55
C VAL A 423 1.56 -11.66 16.58
N LEU A 424 0.88 -11.82 15.45
CA LEU A 424 -0.41 -12.48 15.25
C LEU A 424 -1.54 -11.88 16.10
N GLY A 425 -1.29 -10.74 16.75
CA GLY A 425 -2.23 -10.03 17.61
C GLY A 425 -3.09 -9.01 16.85
N PRO A 426 -4.11 -8.45 17.52
CA PRO A 426 -4.89 -7.37 16.97
C PRO A 426 -4.07 -6.07 16.88
N GLY A 427 -4.51 -5.14 16.02
CA GLY A 427 -3.98 -3.78 15.97
C GLY A 427 -2.78 -3.57 15.07
N LEU A 428 -2.25 -4.60 14.38
CA LEU A 428 -1.12 -4.46 13.44
C LEU A 428 -1.51 -3.80 12.11
N ASP A 429 -2.80 -3.65 11.81
CA ASP A 429 -3.29 -3.09 10.56
C ASP A 429 -2.95 -1.60 10.39
N ARG A 430 -2.32 -1.27 9.26
CA ARG A 430 -2.06 0.08 8.77
C ARG A 430 -2.64 0.18 7.37
N SER A 431 -3.83 0.76 7.26
CA SER A 431 -4.51 0.91 5.98
C SER A 431 -3.69 1.58 4.85
N PRO A 432 -2.74 2.50 5.13
CA PRO A 432 -1.85 3.05 4.09
C PRO A 432 -0.76 2.10 3.57
N ALA A 433 -0.51 0.96 4.24
CA ALA A 433 0.64 0.10 3.94
C ALA A 433 0.63 -0.48 2.51
N PRO A 434 -0.49 -1.05 1.98
CA PRO A 434 -0.53 -1.55 0.61
C PRO A 434 -0.22 -0.47 -0.43
N GLU A 435 -0.75 0.73 -0.20
CA GLU A 435 -0.58 1.84 -1.12
C GLU A 435 0.87 2.35 -1.15
N ILE A 436 1.48 2.52 0.02
CA ILE A 436 2.89 2.94 0.15
C ILE A 436 3.80 1.87 -0.46
N ARG A 437 3.50 0.59 -0.22
CA ARG A 437 4.23 -0.53 -0.81
C ARG A 437 4.21 -0.47 -2.33
N HIS A 438 3.01 -0.34 -2.92
CA HIS A 438 2.85 -0.27 -4.37
C HIS A 438 3.55 0.96 -4.97
N ARG A 439 3.39 2.14 -4.37
CA ARG A 439 4.07 3.37 -4.82
C ARG A 439 5.58 3.26 -4.75
N THR A 440 6.10 2.69 -3.68
CA THR A 440 7.54 2.46 -3.50
C THR A 440 8.06 1.59 -4.64
N LEU A 441 7.45 0.43 -4.87
CA LEU A 441 7.85 -0.48 -5.95
C LEU A 441 7.71 0.16 -7.34
N ALA A 442 6.69 0.97 -7.57
CA ALA A 442 6.52 1.67 -8.84
C ALA A 442 7.56 2.77 -9.08
N LEU A 443 8.00 3.49 -8.04
CA LEU A 443 9.11 4.42 -8.11
C LEU A 443 10.43 3.70 -8.45
N LEU A 444 10.65 2.51 -7.89
CA LEU A 444 11.77 1.65 -8.28
C LEU A 444 11.65 1.20 -9.74
N ALA A 445 10.44 0.88 -10.22
CA ALA A 445 10.20 0.45 -11.60
C ALA A 445 10.41 1.57 -12.64
N ALA A 446 10.21 2.83 -12.23
CA ALA A 446 10.46 4.02 -13.05
C ALA A 446 11.97 4.29 -13.25
N LEU A 447 12.84 3.73 -12.41
CA LEU A 447 14.29 3.80 -12.61
C LEU A 447 14.74 2.84 -13.72
N PRO A 448 15.90 3.12 -14.36
CA PRO A 448 16.49 2.18 -15.29
C PRO A 448 16.67 0.79 -14.66
N PRO A 449 16.43 -0.30 -15.41
CA PRO A 449 16.60 -1.66 -14.90
C PRO A 449 17.96 -1.88 -14.23
N GLY A 450 17.97 -2.51 -13.06
CA GLY A 450 19.19 -2.76 -12.29
C GLY A 450 19.65 -1.59 -11.39
N THR A 451 18.88 -0.51 -11.32
CA THR A 451 19.21 0.66 -10.49
C THR A 451 18.60 0.55 -9.09
N ALA A 452 19.44 0.72 -8.07
CA ALA A 452 19.00 0.86 -6.69
C ALA A 452 18.81 2.36 -6.35
N PRO A 453 17.67 2.77 -5.74
CA PRO A 453 17.42 4.16 -5.41
C PRO A 453 18.25 4.61 -4.19
N ASP A 454 18.56 5.90 -4.11
CA ASP A 454 18.95 6.55 -2.86
C ASP A 454 17.72 6.66 -1.95
N PRO A 455 17.72 5.99 -0.77
CA PRO A 455 16.59 6.01 0.15
C PRO A 455 16.13 7.41 0.55
N ALA A 456 17.05 8.37 0.69
CA ALA A 456 16.69 9.74 1.09
C ALA A 456 15.87 10.44 0.00
N THR A 457 16.26 10.28 -1.26
CA THR A 457 15.53 10.88 -2.40
C THR A 457 14.19 10.19 -2.67
N LEU A 458 14.12 8.88 -2.45
CA LEU A 458 12.88 8.11 -2.53
C LEU A 458 11.87 8.56 -1.47
N LEU A 459 12.31 8.74 -0.23
CA LEU A 459 11.48 9.27 0.85
C LEU A 459 11.02 10.70 0.57
N ALA A 460 11.90 11.57 0.07
CA ALA A 460 11.53 12.93 -0.35
C ALA A 460 10.45 12.91 -1.45
N ARG A 461 10.58 12.01 -2.43
CA ARG A 461 9.59 11.81 -3.50
C ARG A 461 8.24 11.37 -2.97
N LEU A 462 8.21 10.38 -2.07
CA LEU A 462 6.97 9.87 -1.48
C LEU A 462 6.28 10.91 -0.59
N ARG A 463 7.04 11.71 0.17
CA ARG A 463 6.50 12.85 0.93
C ARG A 463 5.90 13.91 0.02
N TRP A 464 6.56 14.22 -1.09
CA TRP A 464 6.02 15.15 -2.08
C TRP A 464 4.72 14.64 -2.71
N GLN A 465 4.61 13.34 -3.03
CA GLN A 465 3.40 12.75 -3.62
C GLN A 465 2.19 12.67 -2.67
N ARG A 466 2.41 12.81 -1.37
CA ARG A 466 1.36 12.79 -0.34
C ARG A 466 1.54 14.04 0.50
N GLY A 467 0.97 15.15 0.03
CA GLY A 467 1.03 16.46 0.65
C GLY A 467 0.59 16.42 2.11
N ALA A 468 1.53 16.14 3.01
CA ALA A 468 1.31 16.34 4.42
C ALA A 468 1.42 17.85 4.67
N ALA A 469 0.40 18.42 5.31
CA ALA A 469 0.53 19.77 5.85
C ALA A 469 1.62 19.73 6.93
N ALA A 470 2.76 20.37 6.69
CA ALA A 470 3.66 20.71 7.77
C ALA A 470 2.89 21.66 8.69
N VAL A 471 2.43 21.19 9.84
CA VAL A 471 1.87 22.06 10.89
C VAL A 471 3.06 22.55 11.71
N PRO A 472 3.50 23.82 11.57
CA PRO A 472 4.58 24.34 12.39
C PRO A 472 4.03 24.56 13.80
N GLY A 473 4.44 23.74 14.76
CA GLY A 473 4.36 24.05 16.19
C GLY A 473 2.95 24.10 16.80
N ALA A 474 2.27 22.96 16.89
CA ALA A 474 1.13 22.77 17.80
C ALA A 474 1.49 22.04 19.11
N ALA A 475 2.78 21.98 19.46
CA ALA A 475 3.25 21.51 20.77
C ALA A 475 3.62 22.73 21.62
N GLY A 476 2.65 23.29 22.35
CA GLY A 476 2.89 24.44 23.23
C GLY A 476 1.66 25.20 23.72
N ALA A 477 0.45 24.83 23.30
CA ALA A 477 -0.79 25.45 23.77
C ALA A 477 -1.70 24.42 24.46
N ALA A 478 -1.17 23.72 25.47
CA ALA A 478 -1.99 23.03 26.45
C ALA A 478 -1.30 23.08 27.82
N SER A 479 -2.02 23.67 28.79
CA SER A 479 -1.81 23.64 30.24
C SER A 479 -0.45 24.10 30.79
N GLY A 480 -0.41 25.37 31.21
CA GLY A 480 0.62 25.91 32.10
C GLY A 480 0.05 27.07 32.90
N THR A 481 -0.84 26.80 33.86
CA THR A 481 -1.11 27.74 34.95
C THR A 481 0.15 27.83 35.80
N GLY A 482 0.97 28.84 35.54
CA GLY A 482 2.17 29.17 36.31
C GLY A 482 2.36 30.67 36.31
N THR A 483 2.31 31.25 37.50
CA THR A 483 2.51 32.66 37.82
C THR A 483 3.83 33.22 37.28
N GLY A 484 3.82 34.51 36.96
CA GLY A 484 4.81 35.20 36.14
C GLY A 484 6.23 35.28 36.69
N GLU A 485 7.16 35.55 35.77
CA GLU A 485 8.18 36.61 35.83
C GLU A 485 8.94 36.61 34.50
N GLY A 486 9.39 37.79 34.06
CA GLY A 486 9.74 38.08 32.68
C GLY A 486 11.09 37.52 32.20
N ALA A 487 11.27 37.53 30.87
CA ALA A 487 12.58 37.59 30.24
C ALA A 487 12.45 38.01 28.75
N TRP A 488 12.23 39.31 28.52
CA TRP A 488 12.70 39.96 27.30
C TRP A 488 14.07 40.55 27.63
N GLY A 489 15.07 39.67 27.78
CA GLY A 489 16.42 40.03 28.20
C GLY A 489 17.43 39.18 27.45
N ALA A 490 18.42 39.86 26.88
CA ALA A 490 19.47 39.29 26.07
C ALA A 490 20.30 38.23 26.82
N ASP A 491 20.42 37.03 26.26
CA ASP A 491 21.70 36.36 26.15
C ASP A 491 21.70 35.41 24.95
N ARG A 492 22.71 35.55 24.09
CA ARG A 492 22.84 34.83 22.81
C ARG A 492 24.21 34.19 22.78
N ARG A 493 24.42 33.14 23.57
CA ARG A 493 25.53 32.19 23.41
C ARG A 493 25.03 30.81 23.82
N HIS A 494 25.21 29.82 22.92
CA HIS A 494 24.76 28.42 22.98
C HIS A 494 23.34 28.12 22.44
N ALA A 495 23.24 28.01 21.10
CA ALA A 495 22.32 27.08 20.43
C ALA A 495 22.77 26.84 18.97
N ALA A 496 24.01 26.35 18.79
CA ALA A 496 24.41 25.65 17.57
C ALA A 496 24.19 24.16 17.83
N GLY A 497 22.96 23.74 17.56
CA GLY A 497 22.49 22.37 17.71
C GLY A 497 21.10 22.35 17.12
N ALA A 498 21.03 22.36 15.78
CA ALA A 498 19.78 22.19 15.06
C ALA A 498 19.19 20.85 15.47
N ALA A 499 18.25 20.87 16.43
CA ALA A 499 17.40 19.72 16.70
C ALA A 499 16.69 19.38 15.39
N ALA A 500 16.86 18.14 14.92
CA ALA A 500 16.18 17.65 13.74
C ALA A 500 14.67 17.91 13.91
N PRO A 501 13.97 18.41 12.87
CA PRO A 501 12.55 18.71 12.98
C PRO A 501 11.78 17.44 13.36
N VAL A 502 11.01 17.50 14.44
CA VAL A 502 10.09 16.43 14.83
C VAL A 502 8.97 16.40 13.78
N LEU A 503 8.92 15.33 12.99
CA LEU A 503 7.91 15.13 11.95
C LEU A 503 6.54 14.87 12.61
N PRO A 504 5.42 15.28 11.98
CA PRO A 504 4.09 14.91 12.46
C PRO A 504 3.95 13.37 12.49
N PRO A 505 3.22 12.79 13.46
CA PRO A 505 3.16 11.33 13.66
C PRO A 505 2.80 10.50 12.42
N GLY A 506 1.96 11.05 11.53
CA GLY A 506 1.58 10.39 10.27
C GLY A 506 2.70 10.35 9.23
N GLU A 507 3.60 11.33 9.21
CA GLU A 507 4.75 11.36 8.30
C GLU A 507 5.87 10.42 8.77
N GLU A 508 6.04 10.29 10.08
CA GLU A 508 6.92 9.29 10.69
C GLU A 508 6.47 7.86 10.36
N LEU A 509 5.16 7.57 10.41
CA LEU A 509 4.63 6.26 10.03
C LEU A 509 4.87 5.94 8.54
N ARG A 510 4.65 6.90 7.63
CA ARG A 510 4.88 6.69 6.19
C ARG A 510 6.35 6.42 5.86
N THR A 511 7.25 7.15 6.53
CA THR A 511 8.69 6.94 6.41
C THR A 511 9.04 5.50 6.81
N ARG A 512 8.59 5.05 7.99
CA ARG A 512 8.80 3.68 8.46
C ARG A 512 8.20 2.61 7.53
N LEU A 513 6.97 2.83 7.03
CA LEU A 513 6.32 1.91 6.08
C LEU A 513 7.12 1.75 4.77
N THR A 514 7.76 2.81 4.31
CA THR A 514 8.63 2.77 3.12
C THR A 514 9.89 1.95 3.40
N GLU A 515 10.56 2.20 4.53
CA GLU A 515 11.75 1.47 4.94
C GLU A 515 11.47 -0.02 5.12
N TRP A 516 10.36 -0.37 5.79
CA TRP A 516 9.92 -1.75 5.92
C TRP A 516 9.59 -2.38 4.56
N THR A 517 8.90 -1.65 3.68
CA THR A 517 8.63 -2.14 2.31
C THR A 517 9.92 -2.54 1.59
N LEU A 518 10.96 -1.72 1.64
CA LEU A 518 12.23 -2.01 0.97
C LEU A 518 12.92 -3.25 1.56
N ALA A 519 12.94 -3.38 2.89
CA ALA A 519 13.52 -4.53 3.56
C ALA A 519 12.73 -5.83 3.28
N GLU A 520 11.40 -5.77 3.37
CA GLU A 520 10.50 -6.89 3.09
C GLU A 520 10.58 -7.32 1.62
N ALA A 521 10.68 -6.38 0.68
CA ALA A 521 10.84 -6.67 -0.74
C ALA A 521 12.17 -7.40 -1.03
N GLU A 522 13.25 -7.05 -0.33
CA GLU A 522 14.54 -7.74 -0.47
C GLU A 522 14.47 -9.16 0.12
N LEU A 523 13.87 -9.31 1.32
CA LEU A 523 13.67 -10.62 1.97
C LEU A 523 12.81 -11.57 1.11
N LEU A 524 11.79 -11.04 0.44
CA LEU A 524 10.93 -11.81 -0.45
C LEU A 524 11.57 -12.07 -1.82
N GLY A 525 12.69 -11.44 -2.15
CA GLY A 525 13.27 -11.51 -3.48
C GLY A 525 12.44 -10.81 -4.56
N VAL A 526 11.67 -9.79 -4.19
CA VAL A 526 11.04 -8.83 -5.14
C VAL A 526 12.09 -7.82 -5.63
N THR A 527 13.04 -7.48 -4.77
CA THR A 527 14.24 -6.71 -5.12
C THR A 527 15.49 -7.57 -4.93
N GLY A 528 16.57 -7.20 -5.62
CA GLY A 528 17.90 -7.77 -5.44
C GLY A 528 18.95 -6.67 -5.48
N ARG A 529 19.77 -6.59 -4.43
CA ARG A 529 20.73 -5.49 -4.21
C ARG A 529 20.05 -4.11 -4.24
N GLY A 530 18.83 -4.03 -3.69
CA GLY A 530 18.04 -2.80 -3.63
C GLY A 530 17.44 -2.34 -4.96
N ALA A 531 17.65 -3.05 -6.07
CA ALA A 531 17.01 -2.78 -7.36
C ALA A 531 15.83 -3.73 -7.60
N LEU A 532 14.81 -3.27 -8.32
CA LEU A 532 13.64 -4.09 -8.66
C LEU A 532 14.00 -5.15 -9.71
N SER A 533 13.68 -6.42 -9.43
CA SER A 533 13.89 -7.54 -10.35
C SER A 533 12.89 -7.57 -11.50
N ALA A 534 13.16 -8.35 -12.54
CA ALA A 534 12.24 -8.56 -13.66
C ALA A 534 10.91 -9.18 -13.22
N HIS A 535 10.93 -10.21 -12.38
CA HIS A 535 9.71 -10.79 -11.80
C HIS A 535 9.01 -9.82 -10.82
N GLY A 536 9.75 -8.97 -10.12
CA GLY A 536 9.19 -7.88 -9.31
C GLY A 536 8.43 -6.83 -10.15
N ARG A 537 8.95 -6.47 -11.33
CA ARG A 537 8.25 -5.59 -12.29
C ARG A 537 6.97 -6.22 -12.84
N ALA A 538 6.98 -7.52 -13.10
CA ALA A 538 5.81 -8.25 -13.60
C ALA A 538 4.65 -8.26 -12.59
N LEU A 539 4.93 -8.29 -11.27
CA LEU A 539 3.89 -8.13 -10.24
C LEU A 539 3.18 -6.77 -10.35
N LEU A 540 3.93 -5.73 -10.72
CA LEU A 540 3.39 -4.41 -11.03
C LEU A 540 2.79 -4.35 -12.43
N GLY A 541 2.52 -5.47 -13.12
CA GLY A 541 1.88 -5.53 -14.44
C GLY A 541 2.59 -4.67 -15.49
N LEU A 542 3.86 -4.35 -15.22
CA LEU A 542 4.72 -3.62 -16.12
C LEU A 542 5.46 -4.64 -16.98
N PRO A 543 5.66 -4.35 -18.27
CA PRO A 543 6.35 -5.27 -19.13
C PRO A 543 7.83 -5.40 -18.70
N PRO A 544 8.48 -6.54 -19.00
CA PRO A 544 9.87 -6.76 -18.64
C PRO A 544 10.78 -5.69 -19.26
N ALA A 545 11.82 -5.32 -18.52
CA ALA A 545 12.82 -4.34 -18.92
C ALA A 545 13.36 -4.63 -20.34
N GLY A 546 13.14 -3.71 -21.29
CA GLY A 546 13.64 -3.82 -22.67
C GLY A 546 12.58 -4.03 -23.76
N SER A 547 11.29 -4.06 -23.42
CA SER A 547 10.19 -4.17 -24.38
C SER A 547 9.64 -2.83 -24.90
N THR A 548 10.23 -1.68 -24.50
CA THR A 548 9.87 -0.38 -25.09
C THR A 548 10.01 -0.47 -26.60
N GLU A 549 8.88 -0.24 -27.25
CA GLU A 549 8.59 -0.59 -28.62
C GLU A 549 9.62 -0.09 -29.63
N ARG A 550 10.07 -1.02 -30.48
CA ARG A 550 10.29 -0.75 -31.90
C ARG A 550 8.92 -0.57 -32.56
N THR A 551 8.21 0.53 -32.29
CA THR A 551 7.04 0.96 -33.07
C THR A 551 7.46 2.14 -33.92
N GLY A 552 7.77 1.87 -35.20
CA GLY A 552 8.09 2.95 -36.13
C GLY A 552 8.87 2.61 -37.39
N SER A 553 8.80 1.41 -37.96
CA SER A 553 9.01 1.27 -39.42
C SER A 553 8.37 0.01 -39.98
N GLY A 554 7.41 0.17 -40.89
CA GLY A 554 7.00 -0.90 -41.79
C GLY A 554 5.50 -1.23 -41.79
N GLY A 555 4.65 -0.26 -42.12
CA GLY A 555 3.30 -0.54 -42.62
C GLY A 555 3.22 -0.15 -44.10
N GLY A 556 3.32 -1.14 -45.00
CA GLY A 556 3.23 -0.90 -46.43
C GLY A 556 3.13 -2.18 -47.27
N ALA A 557 1.89 -2.59 -47.53
CA ALA A 557 1.42 -3.39 -48.67
C ALA A 557 1.68 -4.91 -48.69
N ALA A 558 0.62 -5.70 -48.57
CA ALA A 558 -0.15 -6.21 -49.73
C ALA A 558 -0.79 -7.57 -49.42
N ALA A 559 -2.10 -7.63 -49.65
CA ALA A 559 -2.93 -8.82 -49.62
C ALA A 559 -2.70 -9.73 -50.84
N GLY A 560 -2.99 -11.03 -50.68
CA GLY A 560 -3.54 -11.83 -51.77
C GLY A 560 -3.15 -13.31 -51.82
N ARG A 561 -4.17 -14.18 -51.61
CA ARG A 561 -4.35 -15.54 -52.18
C ARG A 561 -3.38 -16.61 -51.65
N GLU A 562 -3.69 -17.91 -51.53
CA GLU A 562 -4.79 -18.76 -52.00
C GLU A 562 -4.83 -20.07 -51.14
N ARG A 563 -5.78 -20.94 -51.47
CA ARG A 563 -6.33 -22.07 -50.69
C ARG A 563 -5.46 -23.35 -50.55
N ALA A 564 -5.98 -24.23 -49.67
CA ALA A 564 -5.88 -25.71 -49.60
C ALA A 564 -4.67 -26.28 -48.85
N GLY A 565 -4.74 -27.34 -48.04
CA GLY A 565 -5.82 -28.23 -47.61
C GLY A 565 -5.17 -29.39 -46.81
N SER A 566 -5.93 -29.96 -45.87
CA SER A 566 -5.89 -31.35 -45.35
C SER A 566 -4.56 -32.12 -45.17
N GLY A 567 -4.40 -32.75 -44.00
CA GLY A 567 -3.70 -34.05 -43.90
C GLY A 567 -2.93 -34.27 -42.59
N GLY A 568 -3.33 -35.30 -41.85
CA GLY A 568 -2.71 -35.76 -40.61
C GLY A 568 -1.33 -36.45 -40.78
N PRO A 569 -0.87 -37.15 -39.72
CA PRO A 569 0.55 -37.23 -39.34
C PRO A 569 1.26 -38.49 -39.84
N ALA A 570 2.58 -38.44 -40.02
CA ALA A 570 3.44 -39.64 -40.07
C ALA A 570 4.95 -39.33 -39.96
N GLN A 571 5.55 -39.89 -38.90
CA GLN A 571 6.64 -40.88 -38.95
C GLN A 571 8.09 -40.46 -39.32
N ALA A 572 9.01 -40.86 -38.43
CA ALA A 572 10.45 -40.92 -38.63
C ALA A 572 10.85 -41.81 -39.82
N PRO A 573 12.09 -41.67 -40.34
CA PRO A 573 13.01 -42.79 -40.16
C PRO A 573 14.49 -42.42 -39.95
N ASN A 574 15.19 -43.45 -39.48
CA ASN A 574 16.61 -43.63 -39.17
C ASN A 574 17.46 -43.90 -40.44
N HIS A 575 18.80 -43.74 -40.35
CA HIS A 575 19.92 -44.28 -41.16
C HIS A 575 21.07 -43.23 -41.16
N GLY A 576 22.37 -43.48 -40.99
CA GLY A 576 23.23 -44.65 -40.92
C GLY A 576 24.67 -44.17 -41.25
N LEU A 577 25.69 -44.66 -40.52
CA LEU A 577 27.15 -44.58 -40.84
C LEU A 577 27.47 -45.30 -42.19
N PRO A 578 28.69 -45.29 -42.82
CA PRO A 578 30.10 -45.17 -42.31
C PRO A 578 31.08 -44.51 -43.36
N PRO A 579 32.40 -44.84 -43.59
CA PRO A 579 33.46 -45.61 -42.86
C PRO A 579 34.91 -44.98 -42.82
N GLU A 580 35.87 -45.78 -42.30
CA GLU A 580 37.29 -45.59 -41.94
C GLU A 580 38.36 -45.60 -43.07
N HIS A 581 39.62 -45.20 -42.76
CA HIS A 581 40.85 -46.06 -42.81
C HIS A 581 42.19 -45.30 -42.59
N GLY A 582 43.17 -45.95 -41.88
CA GLY A 582 44.62 -45.81 -42.16
C GLY A 582 45.62 -45.76 -40.98
N ALA A 583 46.33 -46.87 -40.73
CA ALA A 583 47.66 -46.97 -40.05
C ALA A 583 48.77 -47.26 -41.12
N PRO A 584 50.11 -47.46 -40.87
CA PRO A 584 50.86 -47.78 -39.63
C PRO A 584 52.36 -47.27 -39.48
N ALA A 585 53.00 -47.65 -38.34
CA ALA A 585 54.35 -48.27 -38.20
C ALA A 585 55.54 -47.57 -37.43
N THR A 586 56.22 -48.41 -36.61
CA THR A 586 57.65 -48.45 -36.12
C THR A 586 58.05 -47.91 -34.72
N GLY A 587 58.70 -48.78 -33.90
CA GLY A 587 59.45 -48.49 -32.64
C GLY A 587 60.95 -48.19 -32.89
N PRO A 588 61.95 -48.34 -31.95
CA PRO A 588 61.98 -49.13 -30.68
C PRO A 588 62.78 -48.54 -29.45
N ALA A 589 62.87 -49.31 -28.34
CA ALA A 589 63.90 -49.42 -27.25
C ALA A 589 64.13 -48.21 -26.28
N SER A 590 64.49 -48.27 -24.98
CA SER A 590 65.11 -49.23 -24.02
C SER A 590 64.99 -48.66 -22.56
N GLY A 591 64.82 -49.44 -21.48
CA GLY A 591 65.87 -49.70 -20.47
C GLY A 591 65.54 -49.26 -19.02
N HIS A 592 65.72 -50.17 -18.05
CA HIS A 592 65.53 -50.13 -16.55
C HIS A 592 66.77 -49.55 -15.78
N PRO A 593 66.94 -49.58 -14.42
CA PRO A 593 66.04 -49.55 -13.22
C PRO A 593 66.63 -48.78 -11.96
N GLU A 594 66.05 -49.03 -10.75
CA GLU A 594 66.55 -48.91 -9.33
C GLU A 594 66.37 -47.54 -8.60
N ASP A 595 66.05 -47.41 -7.29
CA ASP A 595 66.19 -48.32 -6.13
C ASP A 595 65.32 -47.93 -4.87
N THR A 596 65.07 -48.97 -4.05
CA THR A 596 64.75 -49.21 -2.60
C THR A 596 64.21 -48.21 -1.53
N GLY A 597 63.37 -48.80 -0.63
CA GLY A 597 63.35 -48.61 0.85
C GLY A 597 61.99 -48.18 1.47
N SER A 598 61.08 -49.01 2.01
CA SER A 598 61.06 -49.97 3.15
C SER A 598 60.96 -49.38 4.58
N GLY A 599 59.91 -49.79 5.33
CA GLY A 599 59.83 -49.84 6.81
C GLY A 599 58.79 -48.89 7.43
N ALA A 600 57.56 -49.29 7.83
CA ALA A 600 57.10 -50.27 8.84
C ALA A 600 57.23 -49.80 10.31
N GLY A 601 56.10 -49.84 11.04
CA GLY A 601 55.99 -49.86 12.51
C GLY A 601 55.04 -48.79 13.07
N SER A 602 53.74 -49.04 13.29
CA SER A 602 53.09 -49.83 14.36
C SER A 602 53.16 -49.22 15.77
N GLY A 603 52.01 -49.11 16.44
CA GLY A 603 51.89 -49.08 17.90
C GLY A 603 51.16 -47.86 18.45
N THR A 604 49.84 -47.87 18.64
CA THR A 604 49.08 -48.39 19.81
C THR A 604 49.10 -47.51 21.06
N GLY A 605 47.90 -47.32 21.64
CA GLY A 605 47.69 -47.08 23.06
C GLY A 605 47.16 -45.66 23.36
N SER A 606 45.87 -45.51 23.63
CA SER A 606 45.30 -45.48 24.99
C SER A 606 45.71 -44.22 25.75
N GLY A 607 44.83 -43.33 26.19
CA GLY A 607 43.51 -43.52 26.78
C GLY A 607 43.44 -42.62 28.03
N THR A 608 42.22 -42.32 28.49
CA THR A 608 41.88 -41.56 29.71
C THR A 608 42.15 -40.05 29.63
N GLY A 609 41.29 -39.14 30.08
CA GLY A 609 40.16 -39.21 30.99
C GLY A 609 40.23 -38.00 31.94
N PHE A 610 39.07 -37.49 32.38
CA PHE A 610 38.85 -36.36 33.30
C PHE A 610 39.06 -34.96 32.68
N GLY A 611 38.22 -33.95 32.94
CA GLY A 611 37.10 -33.84 33.87
C GLY A 611 37.05 -32.41 34.41
N ALA A 612 35.88 -31.77 34.28
CA ALA A 612 35.31 -30.69 35.09
C ALA A 612 36.07 -29.35 35.28
N GLY A 613 35.30 -28.26 35.29
CA GLY A 613 35.56 -27.15 36.21
C GLY A 613 35.49 -25.73 35.66
N SER A 614 34.28 -25.17 35.71
CA SER A 614 33.97 -23.83 36.26
C SER A 614 34.84 -22.61 35.90
N GLY A 615 34.15 -21.57 35.40
CA GLY A 615 33.98 -20.35 36.22
C GLY A 615 34.64 -19.07 35.71
N THR A 616 33.81 -18.01 35.67
CA THR A 616 34.14 -16.57 35.77
C THR A 616 34.91 -15.98 34.57
N GLY A 617 34.44 -14.97 33.84
CA GLY A 617 33.68 -13.78 34.23
C GLY A 617 34.66 -12.62 34.40
N PHE A 618 34.71 -11.66 33.47
CA PHE A 618 35.15 -10.27 33.71
C PHE A 618 34.84 -9.41 32.48
N GLY A 619 34.23 -8.25 32.73
CA GLY A 619 33.99 -7.21 31.72
C GLY A 619 35.05 -6.11 31.75
N ALA A 620 35.08 -5.33 30.68
CA ALA A 620 35.51 -3.94 30.52
C ALA A 620 35.47 -3.68 28.99
N GLY A 621 35.02 -2.55 28.44
CA GLY A 621 34.98 -1.20 28.96
C GLY A 621 35.90 -0.32 28.11
N SER A 622 35.27 0.55 27.31
CA SER A 622 35.79 1.84 26.79
C SER A 622 36.90 1.87 25.73
N GLY A 623 36.84 2.90 24.87
CA GLY A 623 38.06 3.62 24.49
C GLY A 623 38.21 4.04 23.03
N THR A 624 37.62 5.19 22.70
CA THR A 624 37.96 6.07 21.56
C THR A 624 39.44 6.45 21.48
N GLY A 625 39.97 6.74 20.29
CA GLY A 625 41.24 7.48 20.17
C GLY A 625 41.84 7.58 18.77
N THR A 626 41.72 8.76 18.17
CA THR A 626 42.31 9.23 16.91
C THR A 626 43.80 9.60 17.05
N VAL A 627 44.42 9.98 15.90
CA VAL A 627 45.58 10.87 15.62
C VAL A 627 46.96 10.17 15.34
N PRO A 628 47.98 10.82 14.69
CA PRO A 628 48.27 10.92 13.24
C PRO A 628 49.73 10.61 12.80
N GLY A 629 50.09 10.80 11.51
CA GLY A 629 51.39 11.43 11.12
C GLY A 629 52.27 10.76 10.05
N ARG A 630 52.52 11.50 8.95
CA ARG A 630 53.52 11.41 7.82
C ARG A 630 55.01 11.36 8.29
N PRO A 631 56.11 11.34 7.45
CA PRO A 631 56.32 11.78 6.03
C PRO A 631 57.25 10.88 5.12
N GLU A 632 57.11 10.90 3.77
CA GLU A 632 57.93 11.51 2.66
C GLU A 632 59.18 10.82 2.07
N SER A 633 59.19 10.67 0.73
CA SER A 633 60.27 10.89 -0.28
C SER A 633 59.88 10.15 -1.58
N GLY A 634 60.08 10.58 -2.84
CA GLY A 634 60.76 11.72 -3.45
C GLY A 634 61.58 11.26 -4.68
N THR A 635 61.30 11.86 -5.85
CA THR A 635 62.13 12.00 -7.09
C THR A 635 61.91 11.10 -8.32
N GLY A 636 61.88 11.74 -9.50
CA GLY A 636 62.04 11.11 -10.82
C GLY A 636 61.48 11.89 -12.03
N THR A 637 62.07 13.03 -12.40
CA THR A 637 61.78 13.85 -13.60
C THR A 637 62.57 13.41 -14.84
N GLY A 638 62.01 13.59 -16.06
CA GLY A 638 62.77 13.55 -17.33
C GLY A 638 61.91 13.52 -18.61
N HIS A 639 61.77 14.67 -19.28
CA HIS A 639 61.33 14.91 -20.68
C HIS A 639 62.54 14.74 -21.65
N PRO A 640 62.50 15.03 -22.99
CA PRO A 640 61.42 15.51 -23.90
C PRO A 640 61.40 14.89 -25.34
N GLU A 641 60.44 15.29 -26.19
CA GLU A 641 60.54 15.62 -27.64
C GLU A 641 59.14 16.09 -28.11
N ASP A 642 58.89 17.39 -28.38
CA ASP A 642 59.05 18.17 -29.65
C ASP A 642 58.04 17.75 -30.76
N THR A 643 57.30 18.57 -31.53
CA THR A 643 57.08 20.03 -31.69
C THR A 643 55.81 20.18 -32.57
N GLY A 644 55.12 21.32 -32.50
CA GLY A 644 54.05 21.71 -33.44
C GLY A 644 54.39 22.98 -34.22
N THR A 645 53.78 23.22 -35.39
CA THR A 645 53.74 24.53 -36.12
C THR A 645 52.65 24.46 -37.22
N GLU A 646 51.50 25.15 -37.11
CA GLU A 646 51.05 26.47 -37.65
C GLU A 646 50.51 26.56 -39.12
N HIS A 647 49.25 27.07 -39.22
CA HIS A 647 48.50 27.91 -40.20
C HIS A 647 49.00 28.21 -41.66
N PRO A 648 48.16 28.66 -42.66
CA PRO A 648 47.04 29.65 -42.56
C PRO A 648 45.85 29.64 -43.59
N ALA A 649 44.84 30.49 -43.28
CA ALA A 649 43.96 31.40 -44.07
C ALA A 649 43.50 31.22 -45.55
N SER A 650 42.19 31.54 -45.75
CA SER A 650 41.55 32.41 -46.79
C SER A 650 41.06 31.85 -48.14
N GLY A 651 39.80 32.18 -48.52
CA GLY A 651 39.46 32.54 -49.92
C GLY A 651 38.22 31.95 -50.64
N SER A 652 37.01 32.40 -50.29
CA SER A 652 35.94 32.96 -51.17
C SER A 652 35.25 32.23 -52.37
N ARG A 653 33.90 32.41 -52.39
CA ARG A 653 32.91 32.58 -53.52
C ARG A 653 32.46 31.33 -54.31
N THR A 654 31.19 31.11 -54.69
CA THR A 654 30.08 32.03 -55.11
C THR A 654 28.68 31.35 -55.00
N GLU A 655 27.66 32.19 -54.75
CA GLU A 655 26.15 32.17 -54.73
C GLU A 655 25.38 31.46 -55.89
N PRO A 656 24.01 31.52 -56.03
CA PRO A 656 22.93 32.27 -55.31
C PRO A 656 21.67 31.45 -54.88
N GLU A 657 20.92 31.84 -53.84
CA GLU A 657 19.74 32.73 -53.74
C GLU A 657 18.43 32.34 -54.50
N SER A 658 17.38 32.10 -53.70
CA SER A 658 15.97 32.53 -53.89
C SER A 658 15.30 32.35 -52.51
N GLY A 659 14.61 33.25 -51.82
CA GLY A 659 13.83 34.45 -52.15
C GLY A 659 12.59 34.42 -51.22
N SER A 660 12.56 35.29 -50.20
CA SER A 660 11.48 35.61 -49.23
C SER A 660 10.07 35.81 -49.85
N PRO A 661 8.91 35.93 -49.12
CA PRO A 661 8.76 36.58 -47.78
C PRO A 661 7.59 36.16 -46.82
N ALA A 662 7.66 36.71 -45.60
CA ALA A 662 6.61 37.33 -44.75
C ALA A 662 5.36 36.58 -44.23
N SER A 663 5.32 36.45 -42.88
CA SER A 663 4.34 36.94 -41.88
C SER A 663 2.80 36.78 -42.03
N ALA A 664 2.25 36.29 -40.90
CA ALA A 664 0.91 36.48 -40.27
C ALA A 664 -0.13 35.35 -40.46
N PRO A 665 -1.13 35.19 -39.55
CA PRO A 665 -1.17 35.42 -38.09
C PRO A 665 -1.60 34.16 -37.30
N GLY A 666 -1.38 34.19 -35.99
CA GLY A 666 -1.79 33.12 -35.07
C GLY A 666 -3.29 32.96 -34.96
N THR A 667 -3.75 31.71 -35.08
CA THR A 667 -5.03 31.25 -34.57
C THR A 667 -4.76 30.42 -33.33
N GLY A 668 -4.99 31.01 -32.17
CA GLY A 668 -5.02 30.31 -30.90
C GLY A 668 -6.12 29.26 -30.93
N GLN A 669 -5.72 28.01 -30.86
CA GLN A 669 -6.59 26.89 -30.56
C GLN A 669 -6.43 26.60 -29.07
N PRO A 670 -7.51 26.50 -28.28
CA PRO A 670 -7.38 26.23 -26.86
C PRO A 670 -6.90 24.79 -26.70
N ASP A 671 -5.67 24.63 -26.20
CA ASP A 671 -5.11 23.35 -25.79
C ASP A 671 -6.03 22.72 -24.73
N SER A 672 -6.84 21.76 -25.17
CA SER A 672 -7.43 20.76 -24.30
C SER A 672 -6.31 19.81 -23.85
N ALA A 673 -5.52 20.25 -22.88
CA ALA A 673 -4.62 19.38 -22.13
C ALA A 673 -5.48 18.32 -21.42
N VAL A 674 -5.41 17.08 -21.91
CA VAL A 674 -6.00 15.91 -21.25
C VAL A 674 -5.46 15.85 -19.82
N PRO A 675 -6.31 15.81 -18.77
CA PRO A 675 -5.83 15.67 -17.40
C PRO A 675 -5.22 14.28 -17.20
N GLY A 676 -3.89 14.23 -17.10
CA GLY A 676 -3.13 13.06 -16.69
C GLY A 676 -2.76 12.13 -17.85
N ASP A 677 -1.48 12.13 -18.20
CA ASP A 677 -0.87 10.99 -18.87
C ASP A 677 -1.02 9.75 -17.96
N PRO A 678 -1.73 8.68 -18.39
CA PRO A 678 -1.85 7.44 -17.62
C PRO A 678 -0.51 6.75 -17.35
N GLY A 679 0.58 7.18 -17.99
CA GLY A 679 1.95 6.72 -17.75
C GLY A 679 2.73 7.45 -16.65
N SER A 680 2.19 8.52 -16.05
CA SER A 680 2.92 9.22 -14.98
C SER A 680 2.90 8.42 -13.67
N PRO A 681 4.06 8.16 -13.02
CA PRO A 681 4.12 7.50 -11.70
C PRO A 681 3.45 8.32 -10.58
N ASP A 682 2.92 9.52 -10.89
CA ASP A 682 2.15 10.39 -10.00
C ASP A 682 0.63 10.22 -10.13
N ALA A 683 0.12 9.59 -11.18
CA ALA A 683 -1.28 9.26 -11.29
C ALA A 683 -1.57 8.06 -10.37
N GLY A 684 -2.57 8.16 -9.50
CA GLY A 684 -2.95 7.07 -8.60
C GLY A 684 -3.12 5.76 -9.37
N PHE A 685 -2.40 4.72 -8.95
CA PHE A 685 -2.43 3.42 -9.60
C PHE A 685 -3.87 2.91 -9.72
N PRO A 686 -4.33 2.50 -10.91
CA PRO A 686 -5.64 1.89 -11.03
C PRO A 686 -5.68 0.63 -10.16
N ALA A 687 -6.77 0.47 -9.38
CA ALA A 687 -7.01 -0.81 -8.74
C ALA A 687 -7.15 -1.88 -9.82
N ARG A 688 -6.37 -2.94 -9.64
CA ARG A 688 -6.43 -4.11 -10.51
C ARG A 688 -7.55 -5.02 -10.09
N SER A 689 -8.18 -5.65 -11.07
CA SER A 689 -9.08 -6.76 -10.78
C SER A 689 -8.29 -7.93 -10.17
N GLU A 690 -8.97 -8.83 -9.48
CA GLU A 690 -8.36 -10.06 -8.97
C GLU A 690 -7.72 -10.88 -10.10
N ASP A 691 -8.35 -10.89 -11.29
CA ASP A 691 -7.81 -11.56 -12.48
C ASP A 691 -6.51 -10.92 -12.98
N GLU A 692 -6.41 -9.59 -12.97
CA GLU A 692 -5.18 -8.88 -13.36
C GLU A 692 -4.05 -9.13 -12.35
N ILE A 693 -4.37 -9.23 -11.06
CA ILE A 693 -3.41 -9.58 -10.00
C ILE A 693 -2.94 -11.04 -10.20
N ALA A 694 -3.85 -11.96 -10.46
CA ALA A 694 -3.53 -13.36 -10.71
C ALA A 694 -2.67 -13.54 -11.97
N ALA A 695 -2.99 -12.83 -13.06
CA ALA A 695 -2.21 -12.85 -14.30
C ALA A 695 -0.79 -12.28 -14.08
N ALA A 696 -0.67 -11.16 -13.36
CA ALA A 696 0.62 -10.56 -13.01
C ALA A 696 1.46 -11.50 -12.14
N ALA A 697 0.84 -12.19 -11.18
CA ALA A 697 1.50 -13.17 -10.33
C ALA A 697 1.98 -14.40 -11.11
N ALA A 698 1.17 -14.91 -12.03
CA ALA A 698 1.55 -16.03 -12.91
C ALA A 698 2.71 -15.65 -13.85
N GLN A 699 2.69 -14.43 -14.39
CA GLN A 699 3.80 -13.91 -15.19
C GLN A 699 5.08 -13.77 -14.36
N ALA A 700 4.99 -13.24 -13.14
CA ALA A 700 6.12 -13.13 -12.23
C ALA A 700 6.70 -14.51 -11.88
N ALA A 701 5.86 -15.50 -11.59
CA ALA A 701 6.29 -16.89 -11.37
C ALA A 701 7.01 -17.47 -12.60
N THR A 702 6.50 -17.21 -13.81
CA THR A 702 7.12 -17.66 -15.06
C THR A 702 8.53 -17.08 -15.25
N LEU A 703 8.73 -15.81 -14.90
CA LEU A 703 10.04 -15.15 -14.98
C LEU A 703 11.01 -15.63 -13.90
N LEU A 704 10.50 -15.96 -12.71
CA LEU A 704 11.31 -16.44 -11.59
C LEU A 704 11.73 -17.92 -11.76
N ALA A 705 10.86 -18.76 -12.32
CA ALA A 705 11.07 -20.21 -12.46
C ALA A 705 12.44 -20.62 -13.00
N PRO A 706 12.97 -20.06 -14.13
CA PRO A 706 14.27 -20.46 -14.67
C PRO A 706 15.48 -19.99 -13.83
N LEU A 707 15.26 -19.12 -12.85
CA LEU A 707 16.33 -18.59 -11.96
C LEU A 707 16.42 -19.37 -10.64
N LEU A 708 15.42 -20.19 -10.32
CA LEU A 708 15.42 -21.03 -9.14
C LEU A 708 16.20 -22.32 -9.40
N PRO A 709 16.89 -22.89 -8.39
CA PRO A 709 17.56 -24.18 -8.56
C PRO A 709 16.54 -25.28 -8.87
N GLU A 710 16.85 -26.13 -9.85
CA GLU A 710 16.03 -27.31 -10.14
C GLU A 710 16.06 -28.31 -8.97
N PRO A 711 14.89 -28.78 -8.50
CA PRO A 711 14.84 -29.87 -7.53
C PRO A 711 15.54 -31.12 -8.06
N LEU A 712 16.29 -31.78 -7.20
CA LEU A 712 17.03 -33.00 -7.50
C LEU A 712 16.28 -34.21 -6.95
N ASP A 713 16.15 -35.23 -7.78
CA ASP A 713 15.63 -36.56 -7.44
C ASP A 713 16.71 -37.49 -6.84
N HIS A 714 17.91 -36.96 -6.56
CA HIS A 714 19.04 -37.77 -6.10
C HIS A 714 19.98 -37.04 -5.12
N VAL A 715 20.76 -37.82 -4.38
CA VAL A 715 21.85 -37.37 -3.50
C VAL A 715 23.19 -38.02 -3.88
N LEU A 716 24.28 -37.48 -3.34
CA LEU A 716 25.62 -38.04 -3.43
C LEU A 716 25.95 -38.75 -2.11
N LEU A 717 25.98 -40.08 -2.11
CA LEU A 717 26.39 -40.87 -0.94
C LEU A 717 27.91 -40.94 -0.83
N GLN A 718 28.42 -40.70 0.39
CA GLN A 718 29.84 -40.71 0.73
C GLN A 718 30.18 -41.85 1.71
N ALA A 719 31.45 -42.26 1.74
CA ALA A 719 31.91 -43.41 2.53
C ALA A 719 31.87 -43.20 4.05
N ASP A 720 31.71 -41.96 4.52
CA ASP A 720 31.65 -41.55 5.93
C ASP A 720 30.23 -41.51 6.50
N LEU A 721 29.30 -42.24 5.86
CA LEU A 721 27.88 -42.32 6.21
C LEU A 721 27.16 -40.98 6.06
N THR A 722 27.55 -40.16 5.08
CA THR A 722 26.85 -38.93 4.74
C THR A 722 26.24 -38.98 3.35
N ALA A 723 25.13 -38.27 3.17
CA ALA A 723 24.53 -37.94 1.88
C ALA A 723 24.61 -36.42 1.68
N VAL A 724 25.12 -36.00 0.53
CA VAL A 724 25.19 -34.59 0.15
C VAL A 724 24.17 -34.31 -0.94
N ALA A 725 23.26 -33.38 -0.67
CA ALA A 725 22.32 -32.83 -1.64
C ALA A 725 22.86 -31.49 -2.17
N PRO A 726 23.42 -31.43 -3.40
CA PRO A 726 24.02 -30.20 -3.94
C PRO A 726 23.00 -29.13 -4.36
N GLY A 727 21.71 -29.39 -4.19
CA GLY A 727 20.59 -28.51 -4.48
C GLY A 727 19.34 -28.95 -3.71
N PRO A 728 18.20 -28.24 -3.86
CA PRO A 728 16.95 -28.66 -3.26
C PRO A 728 16.58 -30.06 -3.71
N LEU A 729 16.10 -30.90 -2.81
CA LEU A 729 15.62 -32.23 -3.15
C LEU A 729 14.14 -32.19 -3.52
N GLU A 730 13.71 -33.07 -4.41
CA GLU A 730 12.29 -33.34 -4.59
C GLU A 730 11.66 -33.78 -3.26
N ARG A 731 10.42 -33.34 -3.02
CA ARG A 731 9.76 -33.50 -1.72
C ARG A 731 9.70 -34.95 -1.22
N PRO A 732 9.33 -35.97 -2.03
CA PRO A 732 9.30 -37.34 -1.56
C PRO A 732 10.67 -37.85 -1.08
N LEU A 733 11.74 -37.43 -1.76
CA LEU A 733 13.12 -37.75 -1.39
C LEU A 733 13.53 -37.03 -0.10
N ALA A 734 13.22 -35.73 0.01
CA ALA A 734 13.52 -34.94 1.21
C ALA A 734 12.82 -35.50 2.47
N GLU A 735 11.53 -35.86 2.37
CA GLU A 735 10.76 -36.44 3.47
C GLU A 735 11.32 -37.81 3.87
N ALA A 736 11.64 -38.67 2.91
CA ALA A 736 12.24 -39.97 3.17
C ALA A 736 13.62 -39.86 3.83
N LEU A 737 14.48 -38.93 3.36
CA LEU A 737 15.78 -38.66 3.98
C LEU A 737 15.65 -38.04 5.37
N GLY A 738 14.67 -37.17 5.60
CA GLY A 738 14.40 -36.60 6.93
C GLY A 738 14.04 -37.63 7.99
N VAL A 739 13.45 -38.76 7.58
CA VAL A 739 13.21 -39.90 8.48
C VAL A 739 14.49 -40.76 8.61
N LEU A 740 15.14 -41.05 7.48
CA LEU A 740 16.23 -42.02 7.35
C LEU A 740 17.61 -41.51 7.81
N ALA A 741 17.81 -40.21 7.91
CA ALA A 741 19.07 -39.57 8.29
C ALA A 741 18.83 -38.32 9.17
N ASP A 742 19.87 -37.87 9.85
CA ASP A 742 19.87 -36.62 10.62
C ASP A 742 20.51 -35.50 9.77
N VAL A 743 19.93 -34.29 9.77
CA VAL A 743 20.53 -33.15 9.05
C VAL A 743 21.70 -32.59 9.87
N GLU A 744 22.91 -32.61 9.29
CA GLU A 744 24.13 -32.12 9.96
C GLU A 744 24.41 -30.65 9.63
N SER A 745 24.16 -30.25 8.37
CA SER A 745 24.34 -28.87 7.92
C SER A 745 23.30 -28.51 6.86
N LYS A 746 22.74 -27.30 7.00
CA LYS A 746 21.91 -26.63 6.00
C LYS A 746 22.75 -25.51 5.39
N GLY A 747 22.98 -25.55 4.07
CA GLY A 747 23.83 -24.58 3.37
C GLY A 747 23.66 -24.69 1.85
N GLY A 748 24.66 -24.24 1.08
CA GLY A 748 24.66 -24.39 -0.39
C GLY A 748 24.57 -25.86 -0.88
N ALA A 749 24.88 -26.81 0.00
CA ALA A 749 24.53 -28.21 -0.12
C ALA A 749 24.04 -28.72 1.25
N THR A 750 22.93 -29.44 1.29
CA THR A 750 22.43 -30.04 2.54
C THR A 750 23.17 -31.34 2.79
N VAL A 751 23.73 -31.49 4.00
CA VAL A 751 24.45 -32.70 4.40
C VAL A 751 23.61 -33.48 5.40
N TYR A 752 23.28 -34.71 5.04
CA TYR A 752 22.56 -35.66 5.88
C TYR A 752 23.54 -36.71 6.39
N ARG A 753 23.40 -37.11 7.65
CA ARG A 753 24.21 -38.15 8.29
C ARG A 753 23.36 -39.35 8.65
N PHE A 754 23.75 -40.52 8.19
CA PHE A 754 23.11 -41.78 8.58
C PHE A 754 23.71 -42.28 9.89
N THR A 755 22.85 -42.44 10.89
CA THR A 755 23.17 -42.96 12.22
C THR A 755 22.35 -44.23 12.52
N PRO A 756 22.80 -45.10 13.44
CA PRO A 756 21.98 -46.25 13.86
C PRO A 756 20.58 -45.86 14.36
N GLY A 757 20.44 -44.68 14.98
CA GLY A 757 19.16 -44.14 15.45
C GLY A 757 18.25 -43.73 14.29
N SER A 758 18.78 -43.01 13.30
CA SER A 758 18.02 -42.59 12.11
C SER A 758 17.52 -43.77 11.26
N VAL A 759 18.37 -44.80 11.07
CA VAL A 759 17.97 -46.03 10.37
C VAL A 759 16.89 -46.78 11.15
N ARG A 760 17.02 -46.87 12.49
CA ARG A 760 16.00 -47.49 13.34
C ARG A 760 14.66 -46.76 13.23
N ARG A 761 14.67 -45.42 13.24
CA ARG A 761 13.48 -44.59 13.06
C ARG A 761 12.77 -44.88 11.73
N ALA A 762 13.51 -45.10 10.65
CA ALA A 762 12.92 -45.50 9.38
C ALA A 762 12.29 -46.91 9.42
N LEU A 763 12.91 -47.86 10.13
CA LEU A 763 12.34 -49.21 10.33
C LEU A 763 11.10 -49.17 11.24
N ASP A 764 11.11 -48.33 12.29
CA ASP A 764 9.96 -48.11 13.19
C ASP A 764 8.78 -47.47 12.44
N ALA A 765 9.05 -46.65 11.43
CA ALA A 765 8.07 -46.10 10.51
C ALA A 765 7.54 -47.13 9.46
N GLY A 766 7.96 -48.40 9.55
CA GLY A 766 7.44 -49.51 8.75
C GLY A 766 8.20 -49.80 7.45
N ARG A 767 9.37 -49.18 7.20
CA ARG A 767 10.23 -49.54 6.06
C ARG A 767 11.00 -50.83 6.35
N THR A 768 11.22 -51.69 5.35
CA THR A 768 12.10 -52.85 5.49
C THR A 768 13.54 -52.52 5.05
N ALA A 769 14.53 -53.33 5.45
CA ALA A 769 15.90 -53.18 4.97
C ALA A 769 16.00 -53.22 3.43
N ALA A 770 15.21 -54.09 2.80
CA ALA A 770 15.15 -54.17 1.34
C ALA A 770 14.62 -52.86 0.72
N ASP A 771 13.58 -52.26 1.31
CA ASP A 771 13.04 -50.98 0.86
C ASP A 771 14.07 -49.85 1.02
N LEU A 772 14.82 -49.84 2.12
CA LEU A 772 15.86 -48.84 2.38
C LEU A 772 17.03 -48.95 1.38
N HIS A 773 17.48 -50.17 1.08
CA HIS A 773 18.52 -50.39 0.06
C HIS A 773 18.02 -50.02 -1.35
N ALA A 774 16.78 -50.40 -1.70
CA ALA A 774 16.17 -50.03 -2.97
C ALA A 774 16.06 -48.52 -3.12
N PHE A 775 15.57 -47.84 -2.08
CA PHE A 775 15.46 -46.38 -2.04
C PHE A 775 16.80 -45.68 -2.20
N LEU A 776 17.83 -46.09 -1.44
CA LEU A 776 19.17 -45.52 -1.53
C LEU A 776 19.83 -45.77 -2.89
N ALA A 777 19.56 -46.92 -3.51
CA ALA A 777 20.08 -47.24 -4.84
C ALA A 777 19.39 -46.43 -5.94
N GLU A 778 18.08 -46.19 -5.80
CA GLU A 778 17.28 -45.41 -6.76
C GLU A 778 17.62 -43.92 -6.72
N HIS A 779 17.77 -43.35 -5.53
CA HIS A 779 17.94 -41.90 -5.33
C HIS A 779 19.40 -41.49 -5.07
N SER A 780 20.38 -42.33 -5.43
CA SER A 780 21.81 -41.97 -5.31
C SER A 780 22.48 -41.92 -6.68
N ARG A 781 23.23 -40.83 -6.93
CA ARG A 781 24.10 -40.72 -8.10
C ARG A 781 25.39 -41.52 -7.97
N THR A 782 25.81 -41.79 -6.74
CA THR A 782 26.98 -42.64 -6.44
C THR A 782 26.51 -44.04 -6.00
N PRO A 783 27.27 -45.11 -6.25
CA PRO A 783 26.95 -46.43 -5.70
C PRO A 783 26.83 -46.36 -4.17
N VAL A 784 25.87 -47.08 -3.60
CA VAL A 784 25.66 -47.13 -2.15
C VAL A 784 26.94 -47.64 -1.47
N PRO A 785 27.59 -46.83 -0.59
CA PRO A 785 28.82 -47.24 0.07
C PRO A 785 28.60 -48.45 0.97
N GLN A 786 29.53 -49.41 0.90
CA GLN A 786 29.47 -50.63 1.70
C GLN A 786 29.30 -50.39 3.23
N PRO A 787 29.92 -49.37 3.85
CA PRO A 787 29.65 -49.03 5.25
C PRO A 787 28.17 -48.70 5.53
N LEU A 788 27.49 -48.00 4.62
CA LEU A 788 26.08 -47.66 4.76
C LEU A 788 25.20 -48.89 4.62
N SER A 789 25.51 -49.76 3.66
CA SER A 789 24.80 -51.04 3.51
C SER A 789 24.91 -51.93 4.75
N TYR A 790 26.11 -52.01 5.34
CA TYR A 790 26.31 -52.74 6.60
C TYR A 790 25.55 -52.14 7.76
N LEU A 791 25.50 -50.80 7.88
CA LEU A 791 24.73 -50.12 8.91
C LEU A 791 23.24 -50.48 8.83
N VAL A 792 22.66 -50.43 7.63
CA VAL A 792 21.25 -50.78 7.40
C VAL A 792 20.97 -52.22 7.80
N ASP A 793 21.80 -53.16 7.34
CA ASP A 793 21.62 -54.58 7.64
C ASP A 793 21.81 -54.92 9.13
N ASP A 794 22.79 -54.30 9.80
CA ASP A 794 23.05 -54.53 11.22
C ASP A 794 21.92 -54.01 12.11
N VAL A 795 21.39 -52.82 11.81
CA VAL A 795 20.24 -52.25 12.53
C VAL A 795 18.99 -53.06 12.27
N ALA A 796 18.73 -53.46 11.01
CA ALA A 796 17.57 -54.28 10.66
C ALA A 796 17.60 -55.68 11.28
N ARG A 797 18.78 -56.33 11.34
CA ARG A 797 18.93 -57.61 12.06
C ARG A 797 18.56 -57.47 13.52
N ARG A 798 18.94 -56.36 14.18
CA ARG A 798 18.63 -56.12 15.60
C ARG A 798 17.20 -55.63 15.85
N HIS A 799 16.53 -55.11 14.83
CA HIS A 799 15.16 -54.58 14.88
C HIS A 799 14.14 -55.73 14.96
N GLY A 800 13.20 -55.66 15.91
CA GLY A 800 12.13 -56.66 16.06
C GLY A 800 12.47 -57.98 16.77
N HIS A 801 13.69 -58.17 17.31
CA HIS A 801 14.04 -59.34 18.13
C HIS A 801 13.31 -59.39 19.48
N LEU A 802 13.01 -58.21 20.04
CA LEU A 802 12.15 -58.04 21.21
C LEU A 802 10.75 -57.70 20.70
N ARG A 803 9.78 -58.56 21.02
CA ARG A 803 8.39 -58.39 20.60
C ARG A 803 7.59 -57.77 21.74
N VAL A 804 7.18 -56.54 21.55
CA VAL A 804 6.20 -55.88 22.41
C VAL A 804 4.84 -56.15 21.80
N GLY A 805 3.98 -56.88 22.51
CA GLY A 805 2.57 -56.99 22.16
C GLY A 805 1.83 -55.77 22.70
N ALA A 806 0.87 -55.25 21.95
CA ALA A 806 -0.01 -54.21 22.46
C ALA A 806 -0.78 -54.76 23.67
N ALA A 807 -0.50 -54.23 24.85
CA ALA A 807 -1.48 -54.15 25.92
C ALA A 807 -1.97 -52.72 25.84
N SER A 808 -3.10 -52.49 25.18
CA SER A 808 -3.68 -51.16 25.00
C SER A 808 -3.91 -50.49 26.35
N SER A 809 -4.15 -51.28 27.39
CA SER A 809 -4.14 -50.84 28.78
C SER A 809 -3.80 -52.01 29.72
N TYR A 810 -3.49 -51.71 30.98
CA TYR A 810 -3.29 -52.71 32.02
C TYR A 810 -4.11 -52.37 33.26
N VAL A 811 -4.49 -53.40 34.02
CA VAL A 811 -5.11 -53.25 35.34
C VAL A 811 -4.13 -53.79 36.37
N ARG A 812 -3.72 -52.94 37.30
CA ARG A 812 -2.97 -53.35 38.48
C ARG A 812 -3.91 -53.35 39.69
N CYS A 813 -3.88 -54.43 40.46
CA CYS A 813 -4.63 -54.53 41.71
C CYS A 813 -3.82 -55.35 42.71
N ASP A 814 -3.77 -54.90 43.96
CA ASP A 814 -3.01 -55.57 45.02
C ASP A 814 -3.70 -56.85 45.54
N ASP A 815 -4.94 -57.12 45.10
CA ASP A 815 -5.71 -58.34 45.39
C ASP A 815 -5.80 -59.26 44.17
N ASP A 816 -5.10 -60.40 44.26
CA ASP A 816 -5.07 -61.45 43.24
C ASP A 816 -6.43 -62.10 42.99
N GLY A 817 -7.25 -62.22 44.04
CA GLY A 817 -8.59 -62.80 43.98
C GLY A 817 -9.54 -61.91 43.19
N LEU A 818 -9.43 -60.59 43.36
CA LEU A 818 -10.24 -59.62 42.62
C LEU A 818 -9.94 -59.63 41.11
N LEU A 819 -8.67 -59.76 40.71
CA LEU A 819 -8.32 -59.88 39.29
C LEU A 819 -8.77 -61.22 38.70
N ALA A 820 -8.72 -62.29 39.49
CA ALA A 820 -9.27 -63.59 39.07
C ALA A 820 -10.79 -63.52 38.87
N GLU A 821 -11.51 -62.80 39.72
CA GLU A 821 -12.94 -62.55 39.60
C GLU A 821 -13.27 -61.75 38.34
N ILE A 822 -12.54 -60.66 38.07
CA ILE A 822 -12.73 -59.81 36.88
C ILE A 822 -12.51 -60.60 35.59
N VAL A 823 -11.49 -61.47 35.54
CA VAL A 823 -11.21 -62.34 34.37
C VAL A 823 -12.27 -63.43 34.20
N ALA A 824 -12.86 -63.91 35.31
CA ALA A 824 -13.90 -64.95 35.28
C ALA A 824 -15.31 -64.40 34.97
N ASP A 825 -15.56 -63.10 35.21
CA ASP A 825 -16.84 -62.47 34.88
C ASP A 825 -17.07 -62.45 33.36
N LYS A 826 -18.15 -63.08 32.90
CA LYS A 826 -18.52 -63.15 31.48
C LYS A 826 -18.70 -61.77 30.85
N ARG A 827 -19.01 -60.73 31.64
CA ARG A 827 -19.14 -59.34 31.16
C ARG A 827 -17.81 -58.74 30.70
N SER A 828 -16.66 -59.25 31.18
CA SER A 828 -15.32 -58.76 30.79
C SER A 828 -14.78 -59.36 29.49
N ALA A 829 -15.48 -60.34 28.88
CA ALA A 829 -15.03 -61.03 27.68
C ALA A 829 -14.70 -60.09 26.50
N GLY A 830 -15.43 -58.96 26.40
CA GLY A 830 -15.20 -57.94 25.37
C GLY A 830 -13.88 -57.16 25.54
N LEU A 831 -13.28 -57.16 26.73
CA LEU A 831 -12.03 -56.45 27.05
C LEU A 831 -10.77 -57.24 26.68
N ARG A 832 -10.93 -58.52 26.33
CA ARG A 832 -9.84 -59.46 25.98
C ARG A 832 -8.67 -59.40 26.97
N LEU A 833 -9.00 -59.55 28.25
CA LEU A 833 -8.05 -59.51 29.34
C LEU A 833 -7.09 -60.71 29.27
N ARG A 834 -5.79 -60.45 29.39
CA ARG A 834 -4.71 -61.43 29.45
C ARG A 834 -3.89 -61.19 30.72
N ARG A 835 -3.79 -62.18 31.58
CA ARG A 835 -3.00 -62.08 32.80
C ARG A 835 -1.51 -62.06 32.48
N LEU A 836 -0.81 -61.02 32.93
CA LEU A 836 0.64 -60.88 32.76
C LEU A 836 1.40 -61.25 34.05
N ALA A 837 0.79 -61.00 35.20
CA ALA A 837 1.29 -61.35 36.53
C ALA A 837 0.11 -61.60 37.51
N PRO A 838 0.33 -62.14 38.72
CA PRO A 838 -0.73 -62.33 39.72
C PRO A 838 -1.58 -61.06 39.94
N THR A 839 -0.91 -59.92 40.11
CA THR A 839 -1.52 -58.61 40.37
C THR A 839 -1.66 -57.70 39.13
N VAL A 840 -1.46 -58.21 37.91
CA VAL A 840 -1.48 -57.40 36.67
C VAL A 840 -2.18 -58.11 35.51
N LEU A 841 -3.21 -57.46 34.95
CA LEU A 841 -3.87 -57.84 33.70
C LEU A 841 -3.48 -56.87 32.59
N ALA A 842 -3.30 -57.37 31.37
CA ALA A 842 -3.29 -56.57 30.15
C ALA A 842 -4.62 -56.69 29.42
N ALA A 843 -5.15 -55.59 28.90
CA ALA A 843 -6.32 -55.56 28.04
C ALA A 843 -5.93 -55.13 26.62
N GLN A 844 -6.70 -55.59 25.63
CA GLN A 844 -6.59 -55.09 24.25
C GLN A 844 -7.46 -53.85 24.02
N ALA A 845 -8.34 -53.52 24.96
CA ALA A 845 -9.11 -52.28 24.97
C ALA A 845 -8.22 -51.11 25.42
N ASP A 846 -8.43 -49.92 24.85
CA ASP A 846 -7.74 -48.71 25.28
C ASP A 846 -8.09 -48.34 26.74
N PRO A 847 -7.28 -47.51 27.41
CA PRO A 847 -7.47 -47.21 28.83
C PRO A 847 -8.83 -46.57 29.14
N ALA A 848 -9.39 -45.75 28.25
CA ALA A 848 -10.68 -45.09 28.47
C ALA A 848 -11.84 -46.10 28.41
N THR A 849 -11.86 -46.94 27.38
CA THR A 849 -12.83 -48.03 27.25
C THR A 849 -12.73 -49.03 28.40
N LEU A 850 -11.52 -49.38 28.83
CA LEU A 850 -11.31 -50.29 29.96
C LEU A 850 -11.81 -49.68 31.28
N LEU A 851 -11.52 -48.40 31.54
CA LEU A 851 -11.98 -47.67 32.73
C LEU A 851 -13.50 -47.60 32.80
N GLU A 852 -14.16 -47.29 31.67
CA GLU A 852 -15.61 -47.20 31.57
C GLU A 852 -16.28 -48.56 31.85
N ARG A 853 -15.82 -49.61 31.17
CA ARG A 853 -16.41 -50.95 31.29
C ARG A 853 -16.24 -51.57 32.68
N LEU A 854 -15.10 -51.35 33.32
CA LEU A 854 -14.88 -51.82 34.69
C LEU A 854 -15.80 -51.08 35.69
N ARG A 855 -16.12 -49.80 35.45
CA ARG A 855 -17.11 -49.06 36.26
C ARG A 855 -18.53 -49.61 36.07
N GLU A 856 -18.92 -49.91 34.84
CA GLU A 856 -20.22 -50.55 34.56
C GLU A 856 -20.36 -51.92 35.24
N MET A 857 -19.25 -52.65 35.41
CA MET A 857 -19.22 -53.94 36.10
C MET A 857 -19.29 -53.81 37.64
N GLY A 858 -19.19 -52.59 38.18
CA GLY A 858 -19.26 -52.29 39.62
C GLY A 858 -17.91 -52.04 40.30
N TYR A 859 -16.81 -51.96 39.54
CA TYR A 859 -15.47 -51.70 40.07
C TYR A 859 -15.11 -50.21 39.98
N ALA A 860 -14.11 -49.74 40.75
CA ALA A 860 -13.73 -48.32 40.81
C ALA A 860 -12.26 -48.08 40.39
N PRO A 861 -11.91 -48.17 39.09
CA PRO A 861 -10.53 -47.99 38.62
C PRO A 861 -10.15 -46.51 38.39
N ALA A 862 -8.84 -46.22 38.51
CA ALA A 862 -8.21 -44.93 38.24
C ALA A 862 -7.24 -45.05 37.05
N ALA A 863 -7.11 -44.00 36.23
CA ALA A 863 -6.18 -43.98 35.09
C ALA A 863 -4.73 -43.91 35.58
N GLU A 864 -3.81 -44.66 34.99
CA GLU A 864 -2.39 -44.63 35.32
C GLU A 864 -1.59 -44.18 34.09
N SER A 865 -0.44 -43.58 34.35
CA SER A 865 0.52 -43.01 33.41
C SER A 865 1.61 -43.99 33.05
N ALA A 866 2.41 -43.63 32.05
CA ALA A 866 3.59 -44.40 31.68
C ALA A 866 4.65 -44.45 32.81
N GLU A 867 4.68 -43.48 33.72
CA GLU A 867 5.61 -43.41 34.86
C GLU A 867 5.05 -44.03 36.15
N GLY A 868 3.80 -44.53 36.16
CA GLY A 868 3.12 -45.11 37.33
C GLY A 868 2.33 -44.10 38.19
N ASP A 869 2.39 -42.81 37.85
CA ASP A 869 1.49 -41.76 38.35
C ASP A 869 0.15 -41.79 37.60
N VAL A 870 -0.86 -40.97 37.90
CA VAL A 870 -2.12 -40.92 37.11
C VAL A 870 -1.95 -39.92 35.94
N LEU A 871 -1.91 -40.33 34.66
CA LEU A 871 -1.70 -39.40 33.50
C LEU A 871 -2.62 -39.59 32.28
N ILE A 872 -2.59 -38.54 31.44
CA ILE A 872 -3.38 -38.20 30.23
C ILE A 872 -2.42 -38.25 28.99
N THR A 873 -2.84 -38.74 27.81
CA THR A 873 -2.01 -39.29 26.68
C THR A 873 -1.56 -38.35 25.52
N ARG A 874 -0.54 -38.77 24.71
CA ARG A 874 0.23 -38.11 23.60
C ARG A 874 -0.49 -37.91 22.23
N ALA A 875 0.09 -37.06 21.35
CA ALA A 875 -0.55 -36.36 20.20
C ALA A 875 0.00 -36.67 18.77
N ASP A 876 -0.92 -36.73 17.79
CA ASP A 876 -0.70 -36.75 16.33
C ASP A 876 -0.33 -35.36 15.75
N ALA A 877 0.02 -35.27 14.45
CA ALA A 877 0.25 -34.00 13.77
C ALA A 877 -0.99 -33.09 13.84
N HIS A 878 -0.82 -31.91 14.42
CA HIS A 878 -1.92 -31.00 14.72
C HIS A 878 -2.14 -30.06 13.53
N ARG A 879 -3.36 -30.04 13.00
CA ARG A 879 -3.79 -29.08 11.97
C ARG A 879 -4.95 -28.28 12.52
N THR A 880 -4.97 -26.99 12.20
CA THR A 880 -6.17 -26.19 12.45
C THR A 880 -7.27 -26.60 11.45
N PRO A 881 -8.54 -26.24 11.72
CA PRO A 881 -9.56 -26.23 10.67
C PRO A 881 -9.12 -25.37 9.46
N PRO A 882 -9.64 -25.65 8.25
CA PRO A 882 -9.44 -24.77 7.10
C PRO A 882 -9.87 -23.34 7.41
N ARG A 883 -9.06 -22.37 7.01
CA ARG A 883 -9.30 -20.95 7.26
C ARG A 883 -9.06 -20.15 5.98
N THR A 884 -9.93 -19.20 5.70
CA THR A 884 -9.70 -18.18 4.66
C THR A 884 -8.67 -17.16 5.14
N PRO A 885 -7.69 -16.77 4.30
CA PRO A 885 -6.80 -15.64 4.57
C PRO A 885 -7.55 -14.41 5.11
N PRO A 886 -6.98 -13.66 6.06
CA PRO A 886 -7.60 -12.44 6.56
C PRO A 886 -7.75 -11.42 5.41
N ALA A 887 -8.95 -10.86 5.27
CA ALA A 887 -9.18 -9.78 4.31
C ALA A 887 -8.41 -8.52 4.76
N PRO A 888 -7.71 -7.82 3.85
CA PRO A 888 -7.12 -6.52 4.14
C PRO A 888 -8.15 -5.53 4.70
N VAL A 889 -7.70 -4.59 5.54
CA VAL A 889 -8.55 -3.54 6.12
C VAL A 889 -8.34 -2.22 5.37
N PRO A 890 -9.00 -1.99 4.21
CA PRO A 890 -8.77 -0.82 3.38
C PRO A 890 -9.22 0.47 4.06
N GLU A 891 -8.61 1.58 3.66
CA GLU A 891 -9.04 2.92 4.08
C GLU A 891 -10.15 3.43 3.17
N GLY A 892 -11.40 3.23 3.59
CA GLY A 892 -12.58 3.66 2.84
C GLY A 892 -13.11 2.62 1.85
N PRO A 893 -14.06 3.01 0.98
CA PRO A 893 -14.69 2.08 0.04
C PRO A 893 -13.66 1.54 -0.95
N PRO A 894 -13.84 0.29 -1.43
CA PRO A 894 -12.96 -0.30 -2.44
C PRO A 894 -12.90 0.59 -3.67
N LEU A 895 -11.76 0.56 -4.35
CA LEU A 895 -11.62 1.29 -5.60
C LEU A 895 -12.60 0.70 -6.62
N PRO A 896 -13.39 1.53 -7.32
CA PRO A 896 -14.42 1.05 -8.23
C PRO A 896 -13.77 0.54 -9.51
N ASP A 897 -14.22 -0.62 -9.99
CA ASP A 897 -13.79 -1.16 -11.28
C ASP A 897 -14.33 -0.32 -12.46
N ALA A 898 -13.81 -0.57 -13.67
CA ALA A 898 -14.23 0.18 -14.85
C ALA A 898 -15.71 -0.02 -15.19
N THR A 899 -16.26 -1.20 -14.89
CA THR A 899 -17.66 -1.57 -15.14
C THR A 899 -18.61 -0.75 -14.27
N LEU A 900 -18.34 -0.70 -12.96
CA LEU A 900 -19.08 0.07 -11.96
C LEU A 900 -18.98 1.57 -12.24
N LEU A 901 -17.81 2.08 -12.61
CA LEU A 901 -17.64 3.49 -13.00
C LEU A 901 -18.49 3.84 -14.22
N GLY A 902 -18.47 2.99 -15.26
CA GLY A 902 -19.29 3.17 -16.45
C GLY A 902 -20.79 3.16 -16.13
N ALA A 903 -21.24 2.21 -15.30
CA ALA A 903 -22.63 2.12 -14.87
C ALA A 903 -23.05 3.34 -14.03
N ALA A 904 -22.21 3.78 -13.09
CA ALA A 904 -22.46 4.94 -12.25
C ALA A 904 -22.57 6.23 -13.08
N VAL A 905 -21.67 6.45 -14.04
CA VAL A 905 -21.74 7.62 -14.94
C VAL A 905 -23.03 7.60 -15.76
N ARG A 906 -23.42 6.43 -16.33
CA ARG A 906 -24.70 6.31 -17.06
C ARG A 906 -25.90 6.63 -16.17
N ALA A 907 -25.92 6.13 -14.94
CA ALA A 907 -26.99 6.42 -13.97
C ALA A 907 -27.08 7.91 -13.64
N ILE A 908 -25.95 8.56 -13.32
CA ILE A 908 -25.86 10.00 -13.04
C ILE A 908 -26.37 10.82 -14.24
N ARG A 909 -25.99 10.46 -15.46
CA ARG A 909 -26.44 11.14 -16.69
C ARG A 909 -27.92 10.93 -16.99
N ALA A 910 -28.44 9.73 -16.70
CA ALA A 910 -29.86 9.45 -16.85
C ALA A 910 -30.69 10.31 -15.89
N GLY A 911 -30.30 10.37 -14.60
CA GLY A 911 -31.01 11.20 -13.63
C GLY A 911 -30.84 12.70 -13.86
N ASP A 912 -29.69 13.18 -14.33
CA ASP A 912 -29.51 14.61 -14.67
C ASP A 912 -30.39 15.02 -15.87
N ARG A 913 -30.55 14.15 -16.88
CA ARG A 913 -31.50 14.36 -17.98
C ARG A 913 -32.95 14.39 -17.48
N ALA A 914 -33.33 13.48 -16.59
CA ALA A 914 -34.67 13.44 -16.00
C ALA A 914 -34.97 14.69 -15.15
N ALA A 915 -34.03 15.12 -14.32
CA ALA A 915 -34.15 16.32 -13.49
C ALA A 915 -34.26 17.60 -14.35
N THR A 916 -33.49 17.68 -15.44
CA THR A 916 -33.51 18.84 -16.35
C THR A 916 -34.80 18.89 -17.18
N ALA A 917 -35.30 17.74 -17.64
CA ALA A 917 -36.58 17.64 -18.36
C ALA A 917 -37.77 18.06 -17.47
N GLY A 918 -37.79 17.63 -16.20
CA GLY A 918 -38.81 18.03 -15.23
C GLY A 918 -38.79 19.54 -14.92
N ALA A 919 -37.60 20.14 -14.80
CA ALA A 919 -37.46 21.58 -14.55
C ALA A 919 -37.83 22.45 -15.77
N ALA A 920 -37.62 21.96 -16.99
CA ALA A 920 -38.04 22.64 -18.22
C ALA A 920 -39.57 22.63 -18.39
N ALA A 921 -40.22 21.50 -18.07
CA ALA A 921 -41.68 21.37 -18.12
C ALA A 921 -42.41 22.30 -17.11
N GLN A 922 -41.77 22.68 -16.02
CA GLN A 922 -42.32 23.56 -14.98
C GLN A 922 -42.13 25.07 -15.27
N ARG A 923 -41.30 25.45 -16.25
CA ARG A 923 -41.02 26.86 -16.61
C ARG A 923 -41.78 27.38 -17.84
N GLY A 924 -42.64 26.57 -18.46
CA GLY A 924 -43.50 27.02 -19.55
C GLY A 924 -44.61 27.99 -19.07
N PRO A 925 -45.00 29.00 -19.86
CA PRO A 925 -46.04 29.95 -19.46
C PRO A 925 -47.39 29.25 -19.36
N ALA A 926 -48.17 29.60 -18.33
CA ALA A 926 -49.52 29.09 -18.10
C ALA A 926 -50.45 29.39 -19.30
N ALA A 927 -50.79 28.35 -20.07
CA ALA A 927 -51.88 28.38 -21.04
C ALA A 927 -52.85 27.21 -20.76
N GLY A 928 -54.15 27.48 -20.90
CA GLY A 928 -55.28 26.66 -20.44
C GLY A 928 -55.49 25.31 -21.16
N PRO A 929 -56.57 24.59 -20.81
CA PRO A 929 -56.60 23.13 -20.82
C PRO A 929 -57.04 22.55 -22.17
N THR A 930 -56.16 21.78 -22.81
CA THR A 930 -56.53 20.68 -23.72
C THR A 930 -55.44 19.58 -23.61
N ALA A 931 -55.88 18.32 -23.62
CA ALA A 931 -55.17 17.12 -23.13
C ALA A 931 -54.02 16.61 -24.05
N PRO A 932 -53.41 15.44 -23.77
CA PRO A 932 -52.51 15.08 -22.65
C PRO A 932 -51.14 14.57 -23.16
N GLY A 933 -50.05 14.82 -22.42
CA GLY A 933 -48.73 14.28 -22.78
C GLY A 933 -47.67 14.46 -21.69
N GLU A 934 -47.24 13.32 -21.13
CA GLU A 934 -45.92 12.98 -20.58
C GLU A 934 -45.29 13.89 -19.51
N GLY A 935 -45.25 13.37 -18.28
CA GLY A 935 -44.46 13.92 -17.17
C GLY A 935 -45.19 14.02 -15.83
N ARG A 936 -46.51 13.82 -15.81
CA ARG A 936 -47.30 13.77 -14.57
C ARG A 936 -47.87 12.38 -14.39
N LEU A 937 -47.55 11.73 -13.26
CA LEU A 937 -48.20 10.49 -12.80
C LEU A 937 -49.72 10.58 -13.08
N PRO A 938 -50.31 9.64 -13.84
CA PRO A 938 -51.74 9.63 -14.08
C PRO A 938 -52.47 9.52 -12.73
N ARG A 939 -53.53 10.31 -12.55
CA ARG A 939 -54.41 10.12 -11.40
C ARG A 939 -55.17 8.83 -11.61
N THR A 940 -54.78 7.79 -10.90
CA THR A 940 -55.41 6.47 -10.94
C THR A 940 -56.55 6.41 -9.94
N THR A 941 -57.59 5.67 -10.27
CA THR A 941 -58.63 5.34 -9.28
C THR A 941 -58.03 4.43 -8.18
N ALA A 942 -58.69 4.35 -7.02
CA ALA A 942 -58.21 3.49 -5.93
C ALA A 942 -58.11 2.01 -6.35
N ALA A 943 -59.00 1.54 -7.23
CA ALA A 943 -59.00 0.18 -7.75
C ALA A 943 -57.82 -0.08 -8.70
N GLU A 944 -57.53 0.84 -9.63
CA GLU A 944 -56.37 0.76 -10.53
C GLU A 944 -55.05 0.85 -9.77
N THR A 945 -55.00 1.69 -8.73
CA THR A 945 -53.82 1.85 -7.88
C THR A 945 -53.49 0.56 -7.16
N LEU A 946 -54.50 -0.07 -6.54
CA LEU A 946 -54.33 -1.35 -5.88
C LEU A 946 -53.90 -2.43 -6.87
N ALA A 947 -54.54 -2.51 -8.04
CA ALA A 947 -54.23 -3.52 -9.05
C ALA A 947 -52.78 -3.42 -9.56
N THR A 948 -52.32 -2.20 -9.86
CA THR A 948 -50.96 -1.94 -10.38
C THR A 948 -49.89 -2.25 -9.33
N VAL A 949 -50.11 -1.83 -8.07
CA VAL A 949 -49.15 -2.08 -6.99
C VAL A 949 -49.12 -3.57 -6.60
N GLN A 950 -50.25 -4.28 -6.66
CA GLN A 950 -50.29 -5.74 -6.46
C GLN A 950 -49.60 -6.50 -7.59
N ALA A 951 -49.83 -6.10 -8.84
CA ALA A 951 -49.15 -6.69 -10.00
C ALA A 951 -47.62 -6.53 -9.89
N ALA A 952 -47.15 -5.33 -9.54
CA ALA A 952 -45.74 -5.05 -9.30
C ALA A 952 -45.18 -5.86 -8.12
N ALA A 953 -45.93 -6.03 -7.03
CA ALA A 953 -45.49 -6.85 -5.89
C ALA A 953 -45.38 -8.35 -6.22
N MET A 954 -46.21 -8.84 -7.14
CA MET A 954 -46.14 -10.23 -7.61
C MET A 954 -45.03 -10.48 -8.62
N THR A 955 -44.70 -9.48 -9.45
CA THR A 955 -43.71 -9.57 -10.52
C THR A 955 -42.32 -9.07 -10.11
N GLY A 956 -42.21 -8.40 -8.96
CA GLY A 956 -40.98 -7.77 -8.49
C GLY A 956 -40.66 -6.45 -9.18
N GLY A 957 -41.58 -5.91 -9.99
CA GLY A 957 -41.38 -4.67 -10.74
C GLY A 957 -41.43 -3.40 -9.88
N THR A 958 -40.86 -2.30 -10.38
CA THR A 958 -40.86 -1.01 -9.69
C THR A 958 -42.03 -0.12 -10.15
N VAL A 959 -42.64 0.59 -9.21
CA VAL A 959 -43.75 1.52 -9.49
C VAL A 959 -43.43 2.92 -9.03
N TRP A 960 -43.80 3.88 -9.86
CA TRP A 960 -43.80 5.29 -9.50
C TRP A 960 -45.14 5.65 -8.89
N ILE A 961 -45.13 6.25 -7.69
CA ILE A 961 -46.34 6.65 -6.96
C ILE A 961 -46.31 8.14 -6.61
N GLY A 962 -47.47 8.79 -6.68
CA GLY A 962 -47.70 10.10 -6.08
C GLY A 962 -48.31 9.94 -4.69
N TYR A 963 -47.67 10.41 -3.63
CA TYR A 963 -48.10 10.24 -2.23
C TYR A 963 -48.33 11.56 -1.51
N VAL A 964 -49.45 11.68 -0.79
CA VAL A 964 -49.74 12.84 0.08
C VAL A 964 -49.52 12.46 1.54
N ASN A 965 -48.62 13.17 2.21
CA ASN A 965 -48.32 12.97 3.63
C ASN A 965 -49.48 13.45 4.54
N ALA A 966 -49.42 13.15 5.84
CA ALA A 966 -50.45 13.55 6.81
C ALA A 966 -50.67 15.08 6.87
N ASP A 967 -49.63 15.87 6.58
CA ASP A 967 -49.65 17.33 6.57
C ASP A 967 -50.17 17.94 5.25
N GLY A 968 -50.68 17.10 4.33
CA GLY A 968 -51.22 17.54 3.03
C GLY A 968 -50.17 17.83 1.96
N ALA A 969 -48.87 17.67 2.26
CA ALA A 969 -47.79 17.84 1.30
C ALA A 969 -47.74 16.65 0.31
N ALA A 970 -47.85 16.95 -0.99
CA ALA A 970 -47.72 15.97 -2.07
C ALA A 970 -46.24 15.72 -2.41
N SER A 971 -45.88 14.45 -2.59
CA SER A 971 -44.54 13.97 -2.93
C SER A 971 -44.64 12.86 -4.00
N GLN A 972 -43.58 12.64 -4.75
CA GLN A 972 -43.48 11.54 -5.72
C GLN A 972 -42.41 10.56 -5.25
N ARG A 973 -42.64 9.26 -5.40
CA ARG A 973 -41.75 8.21 -4.89
C ARG A 973 -41.65 7.05 -5.85
N VAL A 974 -40.49 6.41 -5.92
CA VAL A 974 -40.29 5.16 -6.66
C VAL A 974 -40.22 4.02 -5.65
N LEU A 975 -41.17 3.10 -5.75
CA LEU A 975 -41.39 2.04 -4.78
C LEU A 975 -41.23 0.68 -5.47
N ALA A 976 -40.40 -0.20 -4.91
CA ALA A 976 -40.42 -1.62 -5.21
C ALA A 976 -41.33 -2.32 -4.17
N PRO A 977 -42.63 -2.55 -4.48
CA PRO A 977 -43.57 -3.10 -3.53
C PRO A 977 -43.23 -4.56 -3.23
N VAL A 978 -43.17 -4.91 -1.95
CA VAL A 978 -42.86 -6.27 -1.48
C VAL A 978 -44.13 -6.97 -0.99
N ARG A 979 -45.08 -6.20 -0.43
CA ARG A 979 -46.33 -6.74 0.12
C ARG A 979 -47.46 -5.71 0.06
N VAL A 980 -48.67 -6.14 -0.28
CA VAL A 980 -49.88 -5.30 -0.29
C VAL A 980 -50.99 -6.00 0.50
N GLU A 981 -51.25 -5.54 1.72
CA GLU A 981 -52.24 -6.14 2.63
C GLU A 981 -52.94 -5.05 3.46
N GLY A 982 -54.21 -5.26 3.81
CA GLY A 982 -54.94 -4.39 4.75
C GLY A 982 -55.08 -2.92 4.34
N GLY A 983 -54.98 -2.59 3.05
CA GLY A 983 -55.05 -1.20 2.56
C GLY A 983 -53.71 -0.44 2.58
N PHE A 984 -52.61 -1.15 2.83
CA PHE A 984 -51.24 -0.62 2.81
C PHE A 984 -50.39 -1.34 1.78
N VAL A 985 -49.38 -0.64 1.26
CA VAL A 985 -48.26 -1.23 0.52
C VAL A 985 -46.97 -1.02 1.31
N THR A 986 -46.25 -2.11 1.56
CA THR A 986 -44.89 -2.07 2.08
C THR A 986 -43.93 -2.41 0.95
N GLY A 987 -42.92 -1.56 0.76
CA GLY A 987 -41.94 -1.72 -0.28
C GLY A 987 -40.66 -0.95 0.00
N TYR A 988 -39.62 -1.25 -0.74
CA TYR A 988 -38.39 -0.46 -0.70
C TYR A 988 -38.60 0.84 -1.47
N ASP A 989 -38.52 1.97 -0.77
CA ASP A 989 -38.65 3.30 -1.37
C ASP A 989 -37.28 3.77 -1.83
N HIS A 990 -37.03 3.69 -3.14
CA HIS A 990 -35.75 4.11 -3.73
C HIS A 990 -35.50 5.62 -3.59
N THR A 991 -36.53 6.42 -3.30
CA THR A 991 -36.39 7.87 -3.06
C THR A 991 -35.92 8.16 -1.63
N ALA A 992 -36.26 7.29 -0.67
CA ALA A 992 -35.91 7.45 0.75
C ALA A 992 -34.81 6.46 1.22
N ASP A 993 -34.44 5.49 0.38
CA ASP A 993 -33.44 4.44 0.62
C ASP A 993 -33.74 3.59 1.87
N GLU A 994 -35.02 3.31 2.11
CA GLU A 994 -35.52 2.56 3.28
C GLU A 994 -36.80 1.78 2.93
N VAL A 995 -37.03 0.67 3.61
CA VAL A 995 -38.32 -0.05 3.53
C VAL A 995 -39.39 0.75 4.27
N ARG A 996 -40.44 1.16 3.54
CA ARG A 996 -41.52 1.98 4.10
C ARG A 996 -42.89 1.45 3.73
N THR A 997 -43.84 1.74 4.61
CA THR A 997 -45.25 1.35 4.45
C THR A 997 -46.11 2.57 4.14
N TYR A 998 -46.84 2.51 3.03
CA TYR A 998 -47.71 3.58 2.55
C TYR A 998 -49.18 3.15 2.59
N PRO A 999 -50.08 3.96 3.18
CA PRO A 999 -51.52 3.74 3.02
C PRO A 999 -51.95 4.02 1.57
N LEU A 1000 -52.62 3.05 0.94
CA LEU A 1000 -53.03 3.13 -0.46
C LEU A 1000 -53.99 4.29 -0.75
N HIS A 1001 -54.85 4.65 0.20
CA HIS A 1001 -55.79 5.78 0.06
C HIS A 1001 -55.12 7.16 0.01
N ARG A 1002 -53.81 7.24 0.30
CA ARG A 1002 -53.00 8.47 0.17
C ARG A 1002 -52.12 8.47 -1.08
N ILE A 1003 -52.19 7.41 -1.89
CA ILE A 1003 -51.59 7.36 -3.21
C ILE A 1003 -52.57 8.00 -4.19
N THR A 1004 -52.10 9.07 -4.83
CA THR A 1004 -52.85 9.93 -5.74
C THR A 1004 -52.71 9.54 -7.21
N GLY A 1005 -51.77 8.64 -7.51
CA GLY A 1005 -51.47 8.15 -8.85
C GLY A 1005 -50.39 7.08 -8.80
N VAL A 1006 -50.45 6.07 -9.68
CA VAL A 1006 -49.40 5.07 -9.86
C VAL A 1006 -49.14 4.81 -11.34
N ALA A 1007 -47.89 4.55 -11.70
CA ALA A 1007 -47.48 4.05 -13.01
C ALA A 1007 -46.35 3.03 -12.85
N GLU A 1008 -46.34 1.97 -13.65
CA GLU A 1008 -45.19 1.05 -13.72
C GLU A 1008 -43.99 1.75 -14.35
N LEU A 1009 -42.81 1.59 -13.74
CA LEU A 1009 -41.56 1.84 -14.44
C LEU A 1009 -41.22 0.55 -15.20
N ALA A 1010 -41.11 0.64 -16.52
CA ALA A 1010 -40.54 -0.47 -17.27
C ALA A 1010 -39.06 -0.63 -16.86
N ASP A 1011 -38.69 -1.82 -16.38
CA ASP A 1011 -37.30 -2.21 -16.17
C ASP A 1011 -36.65 -2.39 -17.56
N ASP A 1012 -36.17 -1.31 -18.17
CA ASP A 1012 -35.27 -1.41 -19.32
C ASP A 1012 -33.88 -1.85 -18.85
N THR A 1013 -33.78 -3.19 -18.83
CA THR A 1013 -32.63 -4.10 -18.77
C THR A 1013 -31.21 -3.54 -19.00
N VAL A 1014 -30.37 -3.80 -17.97
CA VAL A 1014 -28.92 -4.18 -17.92
C VAL A 1014 -27.87 -3.24 -18.55
#